data_AF-A0A3B9MST9-F1
#
_entry.id   AF-A0A3B9MST9-F1
#
_cell.length_a   1.000
_cell.length_b   1.000
_cell.length_c   1.000
_cell.angle_alpha   90.00
_cell.angle_beta   90.00
_cell.angle_gamma   90.00
#
_symmetry.space_group_name_H-M   'P 1'
#
loop_
_entity.id
_entity.type
_entity.pdbx_description
1 polymer ?
#
loop_
_entity_poly.entity_id
_entity_poly.type
_entity_poly.pdbx_seq_one_letter_code
_entity_poly.pdbx_strand_id
1 'polypeptide(L)'
;YVGADNGLYILNLSVGISVKNELTEILEGCRIRCIKSDSKGNLWICSYGKGLVRYSSDGEIKVFDEETYGIGSWTRVVTELSNGNIVVGSDTGVNIIGPGEKTTTIPYGDELGSSQILSMCELPDKRLFVGTDGNGIVIVDDGKVEGHITKEDGLSSGVILRLVYDSKSEHLFVVTSNGLCRIKDDAVSVISEFPYSNNYDLILDDDGEAFILGSAGIYVVKKSALLSDDPIDYTLLNSRVGLRGAITANSWNEVTEKENMYLCTDRGVILMNLDHYRPGRKTYRLMVSQIKLDDVPTPIERGIGLTIGKNVNSIEFVPEIVNYTLEDPRVSYYLEGLESDYKTVYQSELGGVIYTNLPSGEYVFHLAILDENGKKIEESTYGFTKEKPIYANRWFLAYMLIVGGLFIGWLSWFITRFVTQRTIALQQERLELALKQVQMGNETILAIAKTVDAKDSMTSEHSLRVSDYSVLIAEEYGFNKEEQENLRKAALLHDIGKIGIPDKILNKPAKLSDSEYEIMKTHVTRGAEILKDFTLIDHVVEGARYHHERYDGSGYPDGLKGDNIPLYGRIIAIADAFDAMTANRVYRKKLGFADVIKELKEGRGTQFDPELMDLFIRIINEGKIDIEKLYGNTEKETADE
;
A
#
# COMPACT_ATOMS: atom_id res chain seq x y z
N TYR A 1 -56.95 3.75 48.96
CA TYR A 1 -56.91 2.87 50.14
C TYR A 1 -55.73 1.93 49.99
N VAL A 2 -54.92 1.71 51.02
CA VAL A 2 -53.71 0.87 50.94
C VAL A 2 -53.82 -0.23 51.99
N GLY A 3 -53.91 -1.47 51.53
CA GLY A 3 -53.89 -2.65 52.40
C GLY A 3 -52.46 -3.04 52.75
N ALA A 4 -52.22 -3.38 54.02
CA ALA A 4 -50.94 -3.86 54.51
C ALA A 4 -51.11 -5.12 55.37
N ASP A 5 -49.98 -5.71 55.77
CA ASP A 5 -49.98 -6.91 56.61
C ASP A 5 -50.47 -6.66 58.05
N ASN A 6 -50.55 -5.40 58.48
CA ASN A 6 -50.96 -4.96 59.81
C ASN A 6 -52.23 -4.09 59.82
N GLY A 7 -52.91 -3.92 58.69
CA GLY A 7 -54.20 -3.23 58.62
C GLY A 7 -54.39 -2.39 57.37
N LEU A 8 -55.39 -1.49 57.44
CA LEU A 8 -55.75 -0.58 56.36
C LEU A 8 -55.18 0.81 56.61
N TYR A 9 -54.54 1.38 55.59
CA TYR A 9 -54.12 2.78 55.57
C TYR A 9 -54.96 3.57 54.56
N ILE A 10 -55.52 4.69 55.00
CA ILE A 10 -56.21 5.64 54.14
C ILE A 10 -55.29 6.83 53.94
N LEU A 11 -54.92 7.14 52.70
CA LEU A 11 -54.03 8.25 52.37
C LEU A 11 -54.82 9.34 51.67
N ASN A 12 -54.80 10.56 52.23
CA ASN A 12 -55.30 11.73 51.52
C ASN A 12 -54.18 12.27 50.62
N LEU A 13 -54.29 12.00 49.32
CA LEU A 13 -53.26 12.36 48.34
C LEU A 13 -53.06 13.89 48.19
N SER A 14 -54.07 14.70 48.50
CA SER A 14 -53.97 16.17 48.41
C SER A 14 -53.15 16.79 49.53
N VAL A 15 -53.13 16.16 50.71
CA VAL A 15 -52.48 16.69 51.92
C VAL A 15 -51.25 15.85 52.32
N GLY A 16 -51.15 14.61 51.81
CA GLY A 16 -50.05 13.69 52.13
C GLY A 16 -50.12 13.10 53.55
N ILE A 17 -51.30 13.11 54.18
CA ILE A 17 -51.50 12.64 55.55
C ILE A 17 -52.39 11.39 55.56
N SER A 18 -52.07 10.45 56.45
CA SER A 18 -52.92 9.28 56.72
C SER A 18 -54.17 9.68 57.49
N VAL A 19 -55.33 9.25 57.02
CA VAL A 19 -56.62 9.44 57.69
C VAL A 19 -56.91 8.20 58.53
N LYS A 20 -57.32 8.42 59.80
CA LYS A 20 -57.89 7.38 60.66
C LYS A 20 -59.39 7.56 60.78
N ASN A 21 -60.13 6.47 60.68
CA ASN A 21 -61.57 6.39 60.90
C ASN A 21 -61.94 5.01 61.47
N GLU A 22 -63.23 4.80 61.74
CA GLU A 22 -63.77 3.54 62.26
C GLU A 22 -63.35 2.31 61.42
N LEU A 23 -63.30 2.46 60.09
CA LEU A 23 -62.85 1.39 59.18
C LEU A 23 -61.40 0.98 59.43
N THR A 24 -60.49 1.96 59.63
CA THR A 24 -59.09 1.66 59.95
C THR A 24 -58.91 1.01 61.33
N GLU A 25 -59.79 1.30 62.29
CA GLU A 25 -59.76 0.71 63.63
C GLU A 25 -60.27 -0.74 63.60
N ILE A 26 -61.35 -1.03 62.88
CA ILE A 26 -61.91 -2.39 62.73
C ILE A 26 -60.89 -3.35 62.10
N LEU A 27 -60.09 -2.83 61.16
CA LEU A 27 -59.10 -3.59 60.40
C LEU A 27 -57.68 -3.52 61.00
N GLU A 28 -57.51 -2.90 62.17
CA GLU A 28 -56.21 -2.83 62.83
C GLU A 28 -55.70 -4.25 63.19
N GLY A 29 -54.44 -4.54 62.86
CA GLY A 29 -53.83 -5.86 63.08
C GLY A 29 -54.29 -6.94 62.08
N CYS A 30 -55.19 -6.64 61.16
CA CYS A 30 -55.64 -7.58 60.13
C CYS A 30 -54.74 -7.52 58.90
N ARG A 31 -54.43 -8.67 58.31
CA ARG A 31 -53.69 -8.72 57.04
C ARG A 31 -54.64 -8.49 55.89
N ILE A 32 -54.52 -7.36 55.20
CA ILE A 32 -55.37 -7.02 54.05
C ILE A 32 -54.83 -7.72 52.81
N ARG A 33 -55.71 -8.41 52.07
CA ARG A 33 -55.32 -9.23 50.90
C ARG A 33 -55.78 -8.67 49.57
N CYS A 34 -56.96 -8.06 49.53
CA CYS A 34 -57.54 -7.48 48.33
C CYS A 34 -58.49 -6.35 48.72
N ILE A 35 -58.52 -5.29 47.90
CA ILE A 35 -59.46 -4.19 48.03
C ILE A 35 -60.01 -3.96 46.63
N LYS A 36 -61.33 -3.98 46.45
CA LYS A 36 -61.99 -3.59 45.19
C LYS A 36 -63.21 -2.73 45.44
N SER A 37 -63.52 -1.85 44.50
CA SER A 37 -64.78 -1.13 44.47
C SER A 37 -65.78 -1.86 43.58
N ASP A 38 -67.06 -1.87 43.96
CA ASP A 38 -68.15 -2.31 43.09
C ASP A 38 -68.73 -1.15 42.27
N SER A 39 -69.62 -1.48 41.34
CA SER A 39 -70.34 -0.56 40.45
C SER A 39 -71.24 0.46 41.18
N LYS A 40 -71.54 0.22 42.46
CA LYS A 40 -72.33 1.11 43.33
C LYS A 40 -71.45 2.00 44.20
N GLY A 41 -70.12 1.92 44.04
CA GLY A 41 -69.15 2.70 44.80
C GLY A 41 -68.90 2.18 46.22
N ASN A 42 -69.31 0.96 46.55
CA ASN A 42 -68.95 0.33 47.82
C ASN A 42 -67.55 -0.27 47.70
N LEU A 43 -66.78 -0.17 48.79
CA LEU A 43 -65.45 -0.75 48.90
C LEU A 43 -65.54 -2.10 49.60
N TRP A 44 -65.03 -3.13 48.96
CA TRP A 44 -64.95 -4.50 49.48
C TRP A 44 -63.50 -4.83 49.85
N ILE A 45 -63.28 -5.21 51.10
CA ILE A 45 -61.96 -5.43 51.68
C ILE A 45 -61.87 -6.88 52.16
N CYS A 46 -60.97 -7.63 51.54
CA CYS A 46 -60.62 -8.98 51.98
C CYS A 46 -59.52 -8.91 53.05
N SER A 47 -59.73 -9.59 54.16
CA SER A 47 -58.80 -9.63 55.28
C SER A 47 -58.64 -11.03 55.86
N TYR A 48 -57.45 -11.30 56.41
CA TYR A 48 -57.25 -12.42 57.31
C TYR A 48 -57.47 -11.96 58.74
N GLY A 49 -58.48 -12.54 59.39
CA GLY A 49 -58.86 -12.29 60.79
C GLY A 49 -60.28 -11.75 60.94
N LYS A 50 -60.75 -10.91 60.00
CA LYS A 50 -62.10 -10.30 60.03
C LYS A 50 -62.99 -10.73 58.86
N GLY A 51 -62.54 -11.65 58.02
CA GLY A 51 -63.31 -12.06 56.83
C GLY A 51 -63.41 -10.92 55.82
N LEU A 52 -64.60 -10.74 55.24
CA LEU A 52 -64.88 -9.71 54.25
C LEU A 52 -65.55 -8.50 54.91
N VAL A 53 -65.08 -7.30 54.58
CA VAL A 53 -65.69 -6.04 55.05
C VAL A 53 -66.18 -5.23 53.86
N ARG A 54 -67.44 -4.78 53.88
CA ARG A 54 -67.99 -3.78 52.95
C ARG A 54 -68.01 -2.43 53.64
N TYR A 55 -67.48 -1.42 52.96
CA TYR A 55 -67.64 -0.02 53.33
C TYR A 55 -68.47 0.67 52.24
N SER A 56 -69.71 0.97 52.58
CA SER A 56 -70.70 1.53 51.67
C SER A 56 -70.40 3.00 51.37
N SER A 57 -70.89 3.51 50.23
CA SER A 57 -70.69 4.91 49.82
C SER A 57 -71.34 5.94 50.75
N ASP A 58 -72.33 5.53 51.54
CA ASP A 58 -72.98 6.32 52.60
C ASP A 58 -72.24 6.28 53.95
N GLY A 59 -71.14 5.52 54.03
CA GLY A 59 -70.31 5.38 55.23
C GLY A 59 -70.66 4.20 56.13
N GLU A 60 -71.63 3.36 55.77
CA GLU A 60 -71.94 2.14 56.53
C GLU A 60 -70.79 1.11 56.42
N ILE A 61 -70.33 0.59 57.56
CA ILE A 61 -69.36 -0.52 57.60
C ILE A 61 -70.10 -1.80 57.96
N LYS A 62 -69.92 -2.84 57.15
CA LYS A 62 -70.52 -4.16 57.35
C LYS A 62 -69.46 -5.26 57.28
N VAL A 63 -69.45 -6.13 58.28
CA VAL A 63 -68.57 -7.30 58.35
C VAL A 63 -69.39 -8.55 58.00
N PHE A 64 -68.86 -9.38 57.10
CA PHE A 64 -69.45 -10.64 56.70
C PHE A 64 -68.68 -11.78 57.39
N ASP A 65 -69.31 -12.34 58.42
CA ASP A 65 -68.78 -13.45 59.23
C ASP A 65 -69.27 -14.83 58.77
N GLU A 66 -68.67 -15.87 59.37
CA GLU A 66 -68.96 -17.26 59.03
C GLU A 66 -70.32 -17.71 59.55
N GLU A 67 -70.70 -17.29 60.77
CA GLU A 67 -71.94 -17.73 61.43
C GLU A 67 -73.19 -17.22 60.70
N THR A 68 -73.17 -15.98 60.22
CA THR A 68 -74.30 -15.30 59.61
C THR A 68 -74.30 -15.46 58.09
N TYR A 69 -73.14 -15.36 57.46
CA TYR A 69 -73.02 -15.30 55.99
C TYR A 69 -72.27 -16.49 55.38
N GLY A 70 -71.72 -17.41 56.17
CA GLY A 70 -70.93 -18.55 55.66
C GLY A 70 -69.59 -18.16 55.04
N ILE A 71 -69.15 -16.91 55.25
CA ILE A 71 -67.89 -16.38 54.73
C ILE A 71 -66.85 -16.51 55.85
N GLY A 72 -65.82 -17.32 55.61
CA GLY A 72 -64.82 -17.58 56.63
C GLY A 72 -63.96 -16.35 56.98
N SER A 73 -63.18 -16.50 58.04
CA SER A 73 -62.39 -15.40 58.61
C SER A 73 -61.20 -14.98 57.74
N TRP A 74 -60.82 -15.80 56.74
CA TRP A 74 -59.68 -15.57 55.86
C TRP A 74 -60.12 -15.41 54.42
N THR A 75 -60.42 -14.17 54.03
CA THR A 75 -60.78 -13.83 52.65
C THR A 75 -59.57 -13.29 51.90
N ARG A 76 -59.45 -13.65 50.61
CA ARG A 76 -58.25 -13.36 49.83
C ARG A 76 -58.49 -12.48 48.62
N VAL A 77 -59.56 -12.73 47.87
CA VAL A 77 -59.88 -12.03 46.63
C VAL A 77 -61.38 -11.80 46.55
N VAL A 78 -61.78 -10.65 46.03
CA VAL A 78 -63.16 -10.28 45.78
C VAL A 78 -63.30 -9.72 44.38
N THR A 79 -64.40 -10.01 43.71
CA THR A 79 -64.76 -9.39 42.43
C THR A 79 -66.27 -9.24 42.30
N GLU A 80 -66.72 -8.18 41.65
CA GLU A 80 -68.11 -8.06 41.22
C GLU A 80 -68.28 -8.77 39.87
N LEU A 81 -69.37 -9.52 39.73
CA LEU A 81 -69.81 -10.09 38.46
C LEU A 81 -70.72 -9.12 37.72
N SER A 82 -70.85 -9.32 36.42
CA SER A 82 -71.69 -8.51 35.53
C SER A 82 -73.18 -8.52 35.89
N ASN A 83 -73.65 -9.49 36.67
CA ASN A 83 -75.01 -9.55 37.21
C ASN A 83 -75.19 -8.78 38.54
N GLY A 84 -74.12 -8.17 39.06
CA GLY A 84 -74.09 -7.41 40.31
C GLY A 84 -73.86 -8.26 41.57
N ASN A 85 -73.65 -9.57 41.45
CA ASN A 85 -73.25 -10.41 42.58
C ASN A 85 -71.78 -10.15 42.93
N ILE A 86 -71.47 -10.27 44.22
CA ILE A 86 -70.09 -10.15 44.72
C ILE A 86 -69.57 -11.54 45.02
N VAL A 87 -68.47 -11.93 44.40
CA VAL A 87 -67.84 -13.23 44.60
C VAL A 87 -66.55 -13.06 45.36
N VAL A 88 -66.36 -13.93 46.36
CA VAL A 88 -65.26 -13.86 47.32
C VAL A 88 -64.62 -15.24 47.42
N GLY A 89 -63.29 -15.27 47.27
CA GLY A 89 -62.50 -16.45 47.61
C GLY A 89 -62.11 -16.39 49.08
N SER A 90 -62.56 -17.36 49.87
CA SER A 90 -62.30 -17.46 51.31
C SER A 90 -61.69 -18.81 51.69
N ASP A 91 -61.43 -19.00 52.99
CA ASP A 91 -61.11 -20.28 53.62
C ASP A 91 -62.27 -21.28 53.64
N THR A 92 -63.50 -20.87 53.33
CA THR A 92 -64.65 -21.79 53.17
C THR A 92 -64.89 -22.21 51.72
N GLY A 93 -64.30 -21.51 50.74
CA GLY A 93 -64.42 -21.82 49.30
C GLY A 93 -64.72 -20.56 48.47
N VAL A 94 -65.54 -20.70 47.43
CA VAL A 94 -66.06 -19.56 46.66
C VAL A 94 -67.42 -19.16 47.23
N ASN A 95 -67.52 -17.97 47.82
CA ASN A 95 -68.78 -17.42 48.33
C ASN A 95 -69.35 -16.41 47.34
N ILE A 96 -70.62 -16.55 46.98
CA ILE A 96 -71.36 -15.68 46.05
C ILE A 96 -72.43 -14.94 46.86
N ILE A 97 -72.28 -13.62 46.98
CA ILE A 97 -73.20 -12.73 47.67
C ILE A 97 -74.14 -12.11 46.63
N GLY A 98 -75.41 -12.53 46.68
CA GLY A 98 -76.46 -12.04 45.80
C GLY A 98 -77.28 -10.88 46.39
N PRO A 99 -78.39 -10.52 45.71
CA PRO A 99 -79.29 -9.47 46.17
C PRO A 99 -79.83 -9.73 47.58
N GLY A 100 -79.87 -8.68 48.40
CA GLY A 100 -80.29 -8.81 49.81
C GLY A 100 -79.29 -9.59 50.68
N GLU A 101 -78.03 -9.67 50.25
CA GLU A 101 -76.91 -10.26 51.01
C GLU A 101 -77.08 -11.76 51.28
N LYS A 102 -77.87 -12.45 50.45
CA LYS A 102 -77.96 -13.90 50.46
C LYS A 102 -76.66 -14.49 49.93
N THR A 103 -75.98 -15.27 50.75
CA THR A 103 -74.74 -15.95 50.36
C THR A 103 -75.02 -17.38 49.92
N THR A 104 -74.41 -17.78 48.80
CA THR A 104 -74.28 -19.18 48.36
C THR A 104 -72.80 -19.55 48.38
N THR A 105 -72.46 -20.72 48.92
CA THR A 105 -71.07 -21.16 49.02
C THR A 105 -70.85 -22.40 48.18
N ILE A 106 -69.83 -22.36 47.32
CA ILE A 106 -69.22 -23.54 46.71
C ILE A 106 -68.07 -23.93 47.63
N PRO A 107 -68.24 -24.97 48.47
CA PRO A 107 -67.24 -25.32 49.46
C PRO A 107 -66.03 -25.98 48.81
N TYR A 108 -64.88 -25.93 49.50
CA TYR A 108 -63.78 -26.83 49.18
C TYR A 108 -64.23 -28.30 49.27
N GLY A 109 -63.72 -29.15 48.38
CA GLY A 109 -64.19 -30.53 48.24
C GLY A 109 -63.77 -31.15 46.92
N ASP A 110 -64.49 -32.17 46.47
CA ASP A 110 -64.12 -32.94 45.26
C ASP A 110 -64.16 -32.09 43.98
N GLU A 111 -65.08 -31.12 43.88
CA GLU A 111 -65.23 -30.25 42.70
C GLU A 111 -64.30 -29.03 42.76
N LEU A 112 -64.34 -28.19 43.79
CA LEU A 112 -63.48 -27.00 43.87
C LEU A 112 -62.01 -27.34 44.19
N GLY A 113 -61.77 -28.52 44.75
CA GLY A 113 -60.50 -28.94 45.32
C GLY A 113 -60.25 -28.35 46.72
N SER A 114 -59.01 -28.46 47.20
CA SER A 114 -58.58 -27.96 48.52
C SER A 114 -57.57 -26.81 48.44
N SER A 115 -57.29 -26.30 47.23
CA SER A 115 -56.30 -25.24 47.01
C SER A 115 -56.90 -23.86 47.27
N GLN A 116 -56.13 -22.98 47.91
CA GLN A 116 -56.55 -21.60 48.16
C GLN A 116 -56.83 -20.86 46.85
N ILE A 117 -57.92 -20.08 46.82
CA ILE A 117 -58.28 -19.22 45.69
C ILE A 117 -57.41 -17.96 45.69
N LEU A 118 -56.69 -17.72 44.59
CA LEU A 118 -55.71 -16.64 44.47
C LEU A 118 -56.21 -15.47 43.61
N SER A 119 -56.94 -15.75 42.53
CA SER A 119 -57.44 -14.77 41.57
C SER A 119 -58.76 -15.22 40.97
N MET A 120 -59.56 -14.27 40.49
CA MET A 120 -60.85 -14.55 39.84
C MET A 120 -61.06 -13.57 38.69
N CYS A 121 -61.62 -14.04 37.59
CA CYS A 121 -61.95 -13.23 36.42
C CYS A 121 -63.22 -13.76 35.75
N GLU A 122 -64.22 -12.90 35.58
CA GLU A 122 -65.42 -13.23 34.80
C GLU A 122 -65.12 -12.94 33.32
N LEU A 123 -65.39 -13.91 32.45
CA LEU A 123 -65.27 -13.74 31.01
C LEU A 123 -66.58 -13.21 30.40
N PRO A 124 -66.57 -12.68 29.15
CA PRO A 124 -67.78 -12.15 28.52
C PRO A 124 -68.94 -13.15 28.38
N ASP A 125 -68.62 -14.44 28.33
CA ASP A 125 -69.56 -15.57 28.28
C ASP A 125 -70.24 -15.87 29.63
N LYS A 126 -69.93 -15.09 30.68
CA LYS A 126 -70.46 -15.20 32.05
C LYS A 126 -69.87 -16.33 32.90
N ARG A 127 -68.94 -17.12 32.35
CA ARG A 127 -68.20 -18.10 33.12
C ARG A 127 -67.19 -17.37 34.01
N LEU A 128 -67.10 -17.80 35.27
CA LEU A 128 -66.13 -17.30 36.24
C LEU A 128 -64.93 -18.24 36.28
N PHE A 129 -63.76 -17.70 35.94
CA PHE A 129 -62.49 -18.41 36.01
C PHE A 129 -61.86 -18.13 37.37
N VAL A 130 -61.60 -19.19 38.14
CA VAL A 130 -61.09 -19.14 39.52
C VAL A 130 -59.68 -19.73 39.54
N GLY A 131 -58.68 -18.88 39.67
CA GLY A 131 -57.28 -19.28 39.78
C GLY A 131 -56.92 -19.74 41.19
N THR A 132 -56.29 -20.90 41.31
CA THR A 132 -55.98 -21.55 42.59
C THR A 132 -54.48 -21.68 42.85
N ASP A 133 -54.11 -21.96 44.11
CA ASP A 133 -52.73 -22.27 44.53
C ASP A 133 -52.39 -23.76 44.34
N GLY A 134 -52.66 -24.34 43.16
CA GLY A 134 -52.19 -25.69 42.83
C GLY A 134 -53.07 -26.51 41.89
N ASN A 135 -54.38 -26.23 41.83
CA ASN A 135 -55.34 -26.99 41.01
C ASN A 135 -55.60 -26.37 39.63
N GLY A 136 -54.80 -25.39 39.23
CA GLY A 136 -55.01 -24.65 37.99
C GLY A 136 -56.19 -23.69 38.12
N ILE A 137 -56.98 -23.63 37.05
CA ILE A 137 -58.15 -22.75 36.96
C ILE A 137 -59.41 -23.60 37.08
N VAL A 138 -60.29 -23.25 38.02
CA VAL A 138 -61.63 -23.84 38.13
C VAL A 138 -62.61 -22.97 37.37
N ILE A 139 -63.43 -23.57 36.51
CA ILE A 139 -64.46 -22.88 35.74
C ILE A 139 -65.78 -23.03 36.50
N VAL A 140 -66.38 -21.90 36.87
CA VAL A 140 -67.67 -21.84 37.57
C VAL A 140 -68.69 -21.17 36.68
N ASP A 141 -69.80 -21.85 36.39
CA ASP A 141 -70.96 -21.30 35.69
C ASP A 141 -72.23 -21.46 36.54
N ASP A 142 -73.04 -20.41 36.61
CA ASP A 142 -74.27 -20.34 37.42
C ASP A 142 -74.14 -20.92 38.85
N GLY A 143 -72.99 -20.66 39.49
CA GLY A 143 -72.72 -21.11 40.86
C GLY A 143 -72.38 -22.60 41.00
N LYS A 144 -72.05 -23.30 39.91
CA LYS A 144 -71.59 -24.70 39.90
C LYS A 144 -70.24 -24.82 39.20
N VAL A 145 -69.44 -25.79 39.61
CA VAL A 145 -68.17 -26.11 38.94
C VAL A 145 -68.47 -26.88 37.66
N GLU A 146 -68.04 -26.36 36.51
CA GLU A 146 -68.17 -27.03 35.22
C GLU A 146 -66.95 -27.86 34.85
N GLY A 147 -65.76 -27.44 35.30
CA GLY A 147 -64.52 -28.12 34.94
C GLY A 147 -63.26 -27.41 35.43
N HIS A 148 -62.12 -27.95 35.00
CA HIS A 148 -60.79 -27.48 35.38
C HIS A 148 -59.92 -27.32 34.15
N ILE A 149 -59.07 -26.30 34.17
CA ILE A 149 -57.92 -26.16 33.27
C ILE A 149 -56.68 -26.37 34.12
N THR A 150 -55.89 -27.37 33.77
CA THR A 150 -54.76 -27.86 34.54
C THR A 150 -53.48 -27.84 33.70
N LYS A 151 -52.39 -28.40 34.25
CA LYS A 151 -51.15 -28.62 33.50
C LYS A 151 -51.34 -29.58 32.31
N GLU A 152 -52.27 -30.53 32.41
CA GLU A 152 -52.55 -31.49 31.34
C GLU A 152 -53.19 -30.79 30.13
N ASP A 153 -53.90 -29.69 30.36
CA ASP A 153 -54.52 -28.85 29.34
C ASP A 153 -53.56 -27.82 28.73
N GLY A 154 -52.31 -27.73 29.25
CA GLY A 154 -51.25 -26.87 28.69
C GLY A 154 -50.81 -25.71 29.57
N LEU A 155 -51.34 -25.54 30.80
CA LEU A 155 -50.84 -24.52 31.73
C LEU A 155 -49.39 -24.81 32.14
N SER A 156 -48.56 -23.78 32.27
CA SER A 156 -47.17 -23.92 32.73
C SER A 156 -47.05 -24.30 34.23
N SER A 157 -48.02 -23.89 35.05
CA SER A 157 -48.14 -24.29 36.45
C SER A 157 -49.61 -24.36 36.90
N GLY A 158 -49.87 -25.16 37.93
CA GLY A 158 -51.19 -25.25 38.58
C GLY A 158 -51.42 -24.14 39.62
N VAL A 159 -50.40 -23.32 39.89
CA VAL A 159 -50.53 -22.14 40.77
C VAL A 159 -50.79 -20.92 39.90
N ILE A 160 -52.00 -20.36 40.01
CA ILE A 160 -52.52 -19.27 39.18
C ILE A 160 -52.57 -17.98 39.98
N LEU A 161 -51.54 -17.15 39.82
CA LEU A 161 -51.36 -15.92 40.59
C LEU A 161 -52.30 -14.81 40.10
N ARG A 162 -52.48 -14.70 38.77
CA ARG A 162 -53.38 -13.72 38.17
C ARG A 162 -54.06 -14.21 36.90
N LEU A 163 -55.30 -13.75 36.73
CA LEU A 163 -56.13 -13.90 35.55
C LEU A 163 -56.48 -12.50 35.04
N VAL A 164 -56.12 -12.21 33.79
CA VAL A 164 -56.28 -10.88 33.19
C VAL A 164 -56.89 -11.04 31.81
N TYR A 165 -58.18 -10.73 31.69
CA TYR A 165 -58.87 -10.79 30.40
C TYR A 165 -58.64 -9.52 29.60
N ASP A 166 -58.28 -9.69 28.33
CA ASP A 166 -58.18 -8.62 27.37
C ASP A 166 -59.34 -8.63 26.37
N SER A 167 -60.22 -7.64 26.47
CA SER A 167 -61.36 -7.50 25.56
C SER A 167 -60.96 -7.17 24.12
N LYS A 168 -59.78 -6.56 23.89
CA LYS A 168 -59.33 -6.17 22.54
C LYS A 168 -58.83 -7.35 21.71
N SER A 169 -58.06 -8.26 22.31
CA SER A 169 -57.55 -9.47 21.63
C SER A 169 -58.40 -10.71 21.89
N GLU A 170 -59.36 -10.63 22.82
CA GLU A 170 -60.18 -11.76 23.29
C GLU A 170 -59.34 -12.91 23.87
N HIS A 171 -58.24 -12.57 24.54
CA HIS A 171 -57.40 -13.54 25.24
C HIS A 171 -57.50 -13.35 26.74
N LEU A 172 -57.56 -14.46 27.47
CA LEU A 172 -57.30 -14.49 28.90
C LEU A 172 -55.82 -14.76 29.13
N PHE A 173 -55.10 -13.76 29.63
CA PHE A 173 -53.73 -13.95 30.08
C PHE A 173 -53.71 -14.53 31.49
N VAL A 174 -52.84 -15.52 31.68
CA VAL A 174 -52.71 -16.29 32.91
C VAL A 174 -51.29 -16.14 33.42
N VAL A 175 -51.12 -15.49 34.56
CA VAL A 175 -49.85 -15.41 35.28
C VAL A 175 -49.76 -16.60 36.22
N THR A 176 -48.91 -17.55 35.88
CA THR A 176 -48.66 -18.74 36.70
C THR A 176 -47.40 -18.57 37.55
N SER A 177 -47.17 -19.45 38.52
CA SER A 177 -45.97 -19.37 39.38
C SER A 177 -44.62 -19.52 38.67
N ASN A 178 -44.59 -19.95 37.39
CA ASN A 178 -43.35 -20.21 36.66
C ASN A 178 -43.39 -19.73 35.20
N GLY A 179 -44.37 -18.92 34.80
CA GLY A 179 -44.50 -18.47 33.42
C GLY A 179 -45.83 -17.78 33.12
N LEU A 180 -46.00 -17.44 31.84
CA LEU A 180 -47.20 -16.80 31.32
C LEU A 180 -47.89 -17.74 30.33
N CYS A 181 -49.21 -17.81 30.39
CA CYS A 181 -50.03 -18.48 29.39
C CYS A 181 -51.06 -17.50 28.83
N ARG A 182 -51.57 -17.80 27.64
CA ARG A 182 -52.75 -17.18 27.05
C ARG A 182 -53.79 -18.26 26.77
N ILE A 183 -55.05 -17.94 27.00
CA ILE A 183 -56.19 -18.80 26.71
C ILE A 183 -57.11 -18.06 25.74
N LYS A 184 -57.48 -18.73 24.65
CA LYS A 184 -58.50 -18.27 23.70
C LYS A 184 -59.32 -19.47 23.23
N ASP A 185 -60.64 -19.34 23.22
CA ASP A 185 -61.57 -20.41 22.83
C ASP A 185 -61.27 -21.75 23.55
N ASP A 186 -61.03 -21.67 24.86
CA ASP A 186 -60.62 -22.77 25.76
C ASP A 186 -59.28 -23.45 25.43
N ALA A 187 -58.55 -23.00 24.41
CA ALA A 187 -57.21 -23.48 24.07
C ALA A 187 -56.13 -22.73 24.86
N VAL A 188 -55.27 -23.46 25.58
CA VAL A 188 -54.16 -22.91 26.36
C VAL A 188 -52.88 -22.89 25.53
N SER A 189 -52.14 -21.79 25.59
CA SER A 189 -50.81 -21.67 24.99
C SER A 189 -49.84 -20.99 25.95
N VAL A 190 -48.65 -21.58 26.13
CA VAL A 190 -47.58 -20.99 26.94
C VAL A 190 -46.82 -19.95 26.11
N ILE A 191 -46.54 -18.79 26.70
CA ILE A 191 -45.73 -17.74 26.08
C ILE A 191 -44.24 -18.04 26.39
N SER A 192 -43.65 -18.97 25.64
CA SER A 192 -42.30 -19.51 25.91
C SER A 192 -41.18 -18.50 25.69
N GLU A 193 -41.38 -17.54 24.79
CA GLU A 193 -40.37 -16.54 24.43
C GLU A 193 -40.19 -15.43 25.48
N PHE A 194 -41.04 -15.39 26.52
CA PHE A 194 -40.90 -14.41 27.59
C PHE A 194 -39.71 -14.77 28.50
N PRO A 195 -38.76 -13.85 28.73
CA PRO A 195 -37.43 -14.17 29.26
C PRO A 195 -37.38 -14.47 30.77
N TYR A 196 -38.52 -14.40 31.47
CA TYR A 196 -38.55 -14.49 32.94
C TYR A 196 -39.76 -15.25 33.46
N SER A 197 -39.56 -16.16 34.41
CA SER A 197 -40.60 -17.07 34.90
C SER A 197 -41.29 -16.61 36.19
N ASN A 198 -40.60 -15.84 37.04
CA ASN A 198 -41.13 -15.44 38.35
C ASN A 198 -41.92 -14.12 38.26
N ASN A 199 -43.10 -14.21 37.66
CA ASN A 199 -44.02 -13.11 37.42
C ASN A 199 -45.15 -13.13 38.46
N TYR A 200 -45.60 -11.97 38.91
CA TYR A 200 -46.60 -11.79 39.96
C TYR A 200 -47.92 -11.24 39.43
N ASP A 201 -47.86 -10.38 38.43
CA ASP A 201 -49.01 -9.65 37.91
C ASP A 201 -48.80 -9.25 36.45
N LEU A 202 -49.89 -8.97 35.75
CA LEU A 202 -49.88 -8.46 34.38
C LEU A 202 -50.88 -7.31 34.29
N ILE A 203 -50.42 -6.17 33.79
CA ILE A 203 -51.24 -5.00 33.53
C ILE A 203 -51.17 -4.71 32.04
N LEU A 204 -52.34 -4.55 31.43
CA LEU A 204 -52.48 -4.25 30.01
C LEU A 204 -52.87 -2.79 29.87
N ASP A 205 -52.04 -2.05 29.15
CA ASP A 205 -52.29 -0.65 28.83
C ASP A 205 -53.15 -0.54 27.56
N ASP A 206 -53.91 0.55 27.49
CA ASP A 206 -54.71 0.91 26.34
C ASP A 206 -53.88 1.23 25.10
N ASP A 207 -52.65 1.74 25.28
CA ASP A 207 -51.69 2.09 24.22
C ASP A 207 -50.97 0.87 23.62
N GLY A 208 -51.33 -0.35 24.05
CA GLY A 208 -50.87 -1.60 23.45
C GLY A 208 -49.55 -2.12 24.02
N GLU A 209 -49.13 -1.61 25.18
CA GLU A 209 -48.07 -2.20 25.99
C GLU A 209 -48.65 -3.13 27.07
N ALA A 210 -47.81 -4.04 27.55
CA ALA A 210 -48.10 -4.97 28.62
C ALA A 210 -46.98 -4.87 29.66
N PHE A 211 -47.37 -4.61 30.90
CA PHE A 211 -46.49 -4.46 32.06
C PHE A 211 -46.57 -5.74 32.89
N ILE A 212 -45.55 -6.60 32.77
CA ILE A 212 -45.43 -7.84 33.54
C ILE A 212 -44.59 -7.56 34.78
N LEU A 213 -45.21 -7.64 35.95
CA LEU A 213 -44.55 -7.41 37.23
C LEU A 213 -43.94 -8.73 37.71
N GLY A 214 -42.72 -8.71 38.24
CA GLY A 214 -42.06 -9.89 38.79
C GLY A 214 -40.93 -9.57 39.76
N SER A 215 -40.19 -10.59 40.21
CA SER A 215 -39.08 -10.37 41.16
C SER A 215 -37.93 -9.55 40.60
N ALA A 216 -37.75 -9.53 39.28
CA ALA A 216 -36.69 -8.76 38.63
C ALA A 216 -37.06 -7.27 38.41
N GLY A 217 -38.33 -6.90 38.58
CA GLY A 217 -38.86 -5.58 38.25
C GLY A 217 -40.12 -5.68 37.39
N ILE A 218 -40.30 -4.71 36.48
CA ILE A 218 -41.43 -4.62 35.56
C ILE A 218 -40.88 -4.79 34.14
N TYR A 219 -41.28 -5.85 33.46
CA TYR A 219 -41.02 -6.00 32.03
C TYR A 219 -42.12 -5.29 31.27
N VAL A 220 -41.73 -4.37 30.39
CA VAL A 220 -42.63 -3.67 29.47
C VAL A 220 -42.42 -4.24 28.09
N VAL A 221 -43.47 -4.81 27.51
CA VAL A 221 -43.44 -5.46 26.19
C VAL A 221 -44.60 -4.96 25.35
N LYS A 222 -44.49 -5.07 24.03
CA LYS A 222 -45.64 -4.87 23.16
C LYS A 222 -46.64 -6.00 23.37
N LYS A 223 -47.90 -5.66 23.55
CA LYS A 223 -48.99 -6.63 23.70
C LYS A 223 -49.10 -7.58 22.51
N SER A 224 -48.85 -7.09 21.30
CA SER A 224 -48.83 -7.94 20.10
C SER A 224 -47.73 -9.02 20.15
N ALA A 225 -46.62 -8.76 20.84
CA ALA A 225 -45.54 -9.74 21.00
C ALA A 225 -45.94 -10.88 21.96
N LEU A 226 -46.83 -10.63 22.92
CA LEU A 226 -47.41 -11.68 23.75
C LEU A 226 -48.40 -12.58 22.98
N LEU A 227 -48.81 -12.17 21.78
CA LEU A 227 -49.74 -12.90 20.91
C LEU A 227 -49.03 -13.63 19.76
N SER A 228 -47.75 -13.34 19.50
CA SER A 228 -46.94 -14.09 18.53
C SER A 228 -46.09 -15.15 19.23
N ASP A 229 -45.42 -15.97 18.42
CA ASP A 229 -44.41 -16.95 18.86
C ASP A 229 -42.99 -16.45 18.49
N ASP A 230 -42.85 -15.16 18.16
CA ASP A 230 -41.58 -14.53 17.83
C ASP A 230 -40.82 -14.13 19.11
N PRO A 231 -39.49 -13.97 19.06
CA PRO A 231 -38.72 -13.44 20.17
C PRO A 231 -39.26 -12.09 20.66
N ILE A 232 -39.46 -11.97 21.98
CA ILE A 232 -40.07 -10.79 22.60
C ILE A 232 -39.00 -9.77 22.95
N ASP A 233 -39.06 -8.60 22.33
CA ASP A 233 -38.30 -7.43 22.77
C ASP A 233 -38.96 -6.78 23.98
N TYR A 234 -38.15 -6.32 24.95
CA TYR A 234 -38.64 -5.86 26.25
C TYR A 234 -37.78 -4.75 26.84
N THR A 235 -38.43 -3.87 27.60
CA THR A 235 -37.77 -2.91 28.51
C THR A 235 -37.93 -3.39 29.94
N LEU A 236 -36.82 -3.54 30.68
CA LEU A 236 -36.86 -3.95 32.09
C LEU A 236 -36.71 -2.75 33.03
N LEU A 237 -37.79 -2.41 33.73
CA LEU A 237 -37.81 -1.41 34.78
C LEU A 237 -37.47 -2.04 36.13
N ASN A 238 -36.25 -1.81 36.61
CA ASN A 238 -35.74 -2.35 37.87
C ASN A 238 -34.97 -1.29 38.67
N SER A 239 -34.30 -1.72 39.74
CA SER A 239 -33.54 -0.83 40.62
C SER A 239 -32.42 -0.05 39.90
N ARG A 240 -31.88 -0.58 38.80
CA ARG A 240 -30.85 0.10 37.99
C ARG A 240 -31.42 1.30 37.25
N VAL A 241 -32.70 1.28 36.89
CA VAL A 241 -33.39 2.37 36.17
C VAL A 241 -34.37 3.15 37.05
N GLY A 242 -34.26 3.02 38.37
CA GLY A 242 -34.95 3.89 39.33
C GLY A 242 -36.15 3.27 40.04
N LEU A 243 -36.49 1.99 39.84
CA LEU A 243 -37.54 1.32 40.62
C LEU A 243 -37.08 1.13 42.08
N ARG A 244 -37.62 1.92 43.00
CA ARG A 244 -37.16 1.99 44.41
C ARG A 244 -37.94 1.07 45.35
N GLY A 245 -37.83 -0.23 45.17
CA GLY A 245 -38.45 -1.24 46.04
C GLY A 245 -38.66 -2.54 45.30
N ALA A 246 -38.69 -3.65 46.04
CA ALA A 246 -39.08 -4.94 45.47
C ALA A 246 -40.61 -4.99 45.38
N ILE A 247 -41.13 -5.38 44.22
CA ILE A 247 -42.57 -5.55 44.02
C ILE A 247 -43.06 -6.67 44.93
N THR A 248 -44.14 -6.40 45.66
CA THR A 248 -44.74 -7.37 46.58
C THR A 248 -45.43 -8.46 45.78
N ALA A 249 -45.02 -9.72 45.96
CA ALA A 249 -45.69 -10.84 45.30
C ALA A 249 -47.16 -10.94 45.74
N ASN A 250 -48.06 -11.25 44.81
CA ASN A 250 -49.50 -11.41 45.08
C ASN A 250 -50.19 -10.19 45.71
N SER A 251 -49.65 -8.98 45.56
CA SER A 251 -50.33 -7.73 45.92
C SER A 251 -51.26 -7.30 44.79
N TRP A 252 -52.37 -6.62 45.08
CA TRP A 252 -53.20 -5.99 44.04
C TRP A 252 -52.73 -4.56 43.82
N ASN A 253 -52.38 -4.24 42.57
CA ASN A 253 -51.96 -2.93 42.15
C ASN A 253 -53.14 -2.21 41.47
N GLU A 254 -53.19 -0.88 41.59
CA GLU A 254 -54.29 -0.08 41.03
C GLU A 254 -53.75 0.81 39.90
N VAL A 255 -54.46 0.81 38.77
CA VAL A 255 -54.22 1.75 37.66
C VAL A 255 -55.42 2.67 37.57
N THR A 256 -55.19 3.98 37.69
CA THR A 256 -56.26 4.99 37.56
C THR A 256 -56.47 5.42 36.11
N GLU A 257 -57.58 6.07 35.80
CA GLU A 257 -57.92 6.66 34.48
C GLU A 257 -56.88 7.59 33.83
N LYS A 258 -55.84 8.02 34.56
CA LYS A 258 -54.74 8.84 34.04
C LYS A 258 -53.44 8.04 33.86
N GLU A 259 -53.56 6.74 33.66
CA GLU A 259 -52.44 5.80 33.54
C GLU A 259 -51.46 5.85 34.72
N ASN A 260 -51.95 6.20 35.90
CA ASN A 260 -51.15 6.20 37.12
C ASN A 260 -51.29 4.84 37.81
N MET A 261 -50.21 4.07 37.80
CA MET A 261 -50.09 2.80 38.49
C MET A 261 -49.52 2.97 39.89
N TYR A 262 -50.30 2.59 40.89
CA TYR A 262 -49.88 2.48 42.29
C TYR A 262 -49.39 1.06 42.57
N LEU A 263 -48.08 0.93 42.69
CA LEU A 263 -47.36 -0.32 42.90
C LEU A 263 -47.13 -0.60 44.37
N CYS A 264 -47.55 -1.77 44.84
CA CYS A 264 -47.19 -2.26 46.17
C CYS A 264 -45.76 -2.79 46.18
N THR A 265 -44.95 -2.30 47.11
CA THR A 265 -43.56 -2.71 47.29
C THR A 265 -43.25 -3.00 48.76
N ASP A 266 -42.11 -3.64 49.00
CA ASP A 266 -41.53 -3.86 50.33
C ASP A 266 -41.23 -2.57 51.12
N ARG A 267 -41.23 -1.42 50.44
CA ARG A 267 -40.98 -0.08 51.02
C ARG A 267 -42.21 0.83 51.03
N GLY A 268 -43.40 0.29 50.75
CA GLY A 268 -44.65 1.04 50.67
C GLY A 268 -45.19 1.10 49.25
N VAL A 269 -45.88 2.19 48.91
CA VAL A 269 -46.52 2.36 47.59
C VAL A 269 -45.69 3.30 46.72
N ILE A 270 -45.37 2.86 45.51
CA ILE A 270 -44.70 3.68 44.49
C ILE A 270 -45.73 4.06 43.44
N LEU A 271 -45.71 5.32 43.00
CA LEU A 271 -46.51 5.79 41.87
C LEU A 271 -45.63 5.83 40.61
N MET A 272 -46.09 5.19 39.55
CA MET A 272 -45.50 5.25 38.21
C MET A 272 -46.59 5.58 37.19
N ASN A 273 -46.29 6.40 36.20
CA ASN A 273 -47.21 6.68 35.11
C ASN A 273 -46.86 5.81 33.89
N LEU A 274 -47.83 5.10 33.31
CA LEU A 274 -47.62 4.17 32.20
C LEU A 274 -47.32 4.86 30.87
N ASP A 275 -47.68 6.13 30.69
CA ASP A 275 -47.33 6.92 29.49
C ASP A 275 -45.96 7.60 29.61
N HIS A 276 -45.48 7.78 30.84
CA HIS A 276 -44.31 8.61 31.18
C HIS A 276 -43.27 7.88 32.03
N TYR A 277 -43.19 6.54 31.92
CA TYR A 277 -42.14 5.76 32.58
C TYR A 277 -40.76 5.88 31.91
N ARG A 278 -40.70 6.34 30.65
CA ARG A 278 -39.44 6.61 29.94
C ARG A 278 -39.06 8.10 30.02
N PRO A 279 -37.78 8.44 30.19
CA PRO A 279 -37.34 9.83 30.14
C PRO A 279 -37.53 10.40 28.72
N GLY A 280 -38.31 11.47 28.59
CA GLY A 280 -38.64 12.11 27.30
C GLY A 280 -37.48 12.85 26.59
N ARG A 281 -36.30 12.95 27.20
CA ARG A 281 -35.08 13.50 26.57
C ARG A 281 -33.86 12.68 26.99
N LYS A 282 -33.34 11.87 26.06
CA LYS A 282 -32.01 11.27 26.16
C LYS A 282 -31.00 12.28 25.63
N THR A 283 -30.34 13.02 26.51
CA THR A 283 -29.22 13.91 26.11
C THR A 283 -27.93 13.22 26.46
N TYR A 284 -27.26 12.71 25.43
CA TYR A 284 -25.88 12.31 25.52
C TYR A 284 -24.99 13.52 25.21
N ARG A 285 -23.75 13.48 25.65
CA ARG A 285 -22.68 14.23 25.00
C ARG A 285 -21.59 13.26 24.63
N LEU A 286 -21.42 13.10 23.34
CA LEU A 286 -20.36 12.30 22.76
C LEU A 286 -19.14 13.20 22.55
N MET A 287 -17.90 12.71 22.69
CA MET A 287 -16.67 13.32 22.17
C MET A 287 -15.52 12.32 22.06
N VAL A 288 -14.47 12.67 21.33
CA VAL A 288 -13.14 12.06 21.46
C VAL A 288 -12.34 12.99 22.36
N SER A 289 -11.93 12.49 23.52
CA SER A 289 -11.20 13.28 24.52
C SER A 289 -9.73 13.42 24.19
N GLN A 290 -9.17 12.40 23.53
CA GLN A 290 -7.78 12.34 23.15
C GLN A 290 -7.58 11.46 21.92
N ILE A 291 -6.59 11.83 21.10
CA ILE A 291 -6.03 10.94 20.08
C ILE A 291 -4.60 10.58 20.48
N LYS A 292 -4.20 9.33 20.29
CA LYS A 292 -2.79 8.92 20.40
C LYS A 292 -2.24 8.59 19.01
N LEU A 293 -1.10 9.18 18.67
CA LEU A 293 -0.34 8.86 17.47
C LEU A 293 0.90 8.08 17.91
N ASP A 294 0.98 6.79 17.57
CA ASP A 294 2.03 5.89 18.08
C ASP A 294 2.21 6.00 19.62
N ASP A 295 1.10 5.86 20.36
CA ASP A 295 1.01 6.00 21.82
C ASP A 295 1.29 7.41 22.39
N VAL A 296 1.60 8.41 21.56
CA VAL A 296 1.82 9.79 22.00
C VAL A 296 0.50 10.59 22.03
N PRO A 297 0.08 11.09 23.21
CA PRO A 297 -1.08 11.98 23.35
C PRO A 297 -1.00 13.20 22.44
N THR A 298 -2.00 13.40 21.59
CA THR A 298 -2.13 14.58 20.73
C THR A 298 -3.50 15.22 20.95
N PRO A 299 -3.57 16.53 21.25
CA PRO A 299 -4.83 17.22 21.40
C PRO A 299 -5.57 17.28 20.05
N ILE A 300 -6.89 17.12 20.07
CA ILE A 300 -7.74 17.32 18.89
C ILE A 300 -8.85 18.31 19.21
N GLU A 301 -9.08 19.25 18.29
CA GLU A 301 -10.22 20.15 18.32
C GLU A 301 -11.25 19.74 17.27
N ARG A 302 -12.53 19.82 17.63
CA ARG A 302 -13.63 19.50 16.71
C ARG A 302 -13.62 20.44 15.51
N GLY A 303 -13.67 19.86 14.32
CA GLY A 303 -13.78 20.62 13.06
C GLY A 303 -12.45 21.18 12.53
N ILE A 304 -11.33 20.99 13.25
CA ILE A 304 -10.00 21.31 12.73
C ILE A 304 -9.38 20.01 12.20
N GLY A 305 -9.05 20.00 10.90
CA GLY A 305 -8.39 18.86 10.27
C GLY A 305 -7.01 18.63 10.89
N LEU A 306 -6.81 17.46 11.51
CA LEU A 306 -5.50 17.04 12.03
C LEU A 306 -4.66 16.48 10.89
N THR A 307 -3.43 16.97 10.70
CA THR A 307 -2.49 16.36 9.75
C THR A 307 -1.56 15.41 10.50
N ILE A 308 -1.59 14.12 10.15
CA ILE A 308 -0.71 13.11 10.74
C ILE A 308 0.50 12.86 9.82
N GLY A 309 1.68 12.79 10.43
CA GLY A 309 2.94 12.62 9.72
C GLY A 309 3.04 11.26 9.01
N LYS A 310 3.79 11.21 7.91
CA LYS A 310 4.02 10.00 7.10
C LYS A 310 4.56 8.78 7.87
N ASN A 311 5.20 8.98 9.02
CA ASN A 311 5.81 7.92 9.84
C ASN A 311 4.89 7.36 10.92
N VAL A 312 3.69 7.93 11.09
CA VAL A 312 2.74 7.48 12.11
C VAL A 312 2.16 6.14 11.68
N ASN A 313 2.33 5.11 12.51
CA ASN A 313 1.89 3.74 12.23
C ASN A 313 0.52 3.45 12.82
N SER A 314 0.22 3.96 14.01
CA SER A 314 -1.07 3.79 14.67
C SER A 314 -1.72 5.12 15.05
N ILE A 315 -3.04 5.14 14.95
CA ILE A 315 -3.89 6.18 15.52
C ILE A 315 -4.92 5.52 16.42
N GLU A 316 -4.96 5.96 17.68
CA GLU A 316 -5.97 5.54 18.66
C GLU A 316 -6.88 6.72 18.96
N PHE A 317 -8.18 6.54 18.76
CA PHE A 317 -9.21 7.45 19.25
C PHE A 317 -9.66 6.97 20.63
N VAL A 318 -9.73 7.88 21.60
CA VAL A 318 -10.27 7.60 22.93
C VAL A 318 -11.66 8.26 23.02
N PRO A 319 -12.75 7.50 22.80
CA PRO A 319 -14.10 8.02 22.93
C PRO A 319 -14.42 8.31 24.40
N GLU A 320 -15.16 9.39 24.63
CA GLU A 320 -15.73 9.74 25.93
C GLU A 320 -17.20 10.08 25.74
N ILE A 321 -18.04 9.43 26.56
CA ILE A 321 -19.50 9.61 26.52
C ILE A 321 -19.95 10.08 27.87
N VAL A 322 -20.43 11.32 27.94
CA VAL A 322 -21.10 11.83 29.12
C VAL A 322 -22.56 11.42 29.03
N ASN A 323 -22.89 10.36 29.78
CA ASN A 323 -24.22 9.82 29.90
C ASN A 323 -24.77 10.10 31.30
N TYR A 324 -25.87 10.86 31.38
CA TYR A 324 -26.58 11.17 32.63
C TYR A 324 -27.83 10.28 32.82
N THR A 325 -28.07 9.35 31.91
CA THR A 325 -29.14 8.35 32.02
C THR A 325 -28.60 7.10 32.71
N LEU A 326 -29.51 6.21 33.09
CA LEU A 326 -29.19 4.90 33.65
C LEU A 326 -29.10 3.80 32.57
N GLU A 327 -29.21 4.20 31.30
CA GLU A 327 -29.17 3.29 30.15
C GLU A 327 -27.73 3.07 29.69
N ASP A 328 -27.47 1.90 29.10
CA ASP A 328 -26.22 1.56 28.43
C ASP A 328 -26.46 1.55 26.90
N PRO A 329 -26.39 2.72 26.23
CA PRO A 329 -26.76 2.84 24.83
C PRO A 329 -25.77 2.16 23.90
N ARG A 330 -26.23 1.82 22.69
CA ARG A 330 -25.37 1.30 21.63
C ARG A 330 -24.61 2.45 20.96
N VAL A 331 -23.31 2.27 20.83
CA VAL A 331 -22.40 3.22 20.20
C VAL A 331 -21.90 2.62 18.91
N SER A 332 -22.04 3.38 17.82
CA SER A 332 -21.48 3.05 16.52
C SER A 332 -20.24 3.88 16.22
N TYR A 333 -19.24 3.26 15.60
CA TYR A 333 -18.08 3.97 15.07
C TYR A 333 -17.56 3.33 13.78
N TYR A 334 -16.94 4.16 12.93
CA TYR A 334 -16.19 3.72 11.76
C TYR A 334 -15.25 4.82 11.25
N LEU A 335 -14.36 4.44 10.35
CA LEU A 335 -13.43 5.34 9.69
C LEU A 335 -13.76 5.47 8.21
N GLU A 336 -14.40 6.58 7.84
CA GLU A 336 -14.64 6.94 6.45
C GLU A 336 -13.31 7.11 5.72
N GLY A 337 -13.19 6.53 4.53
CA GLY A 337 -11.95 6.43 3.76
C GLY A 337 -11.19 5.12 3.96
N LEU A 338 -11.56 4.30 4.94
CA LEU A 338 -11.06 2.93 5.12
C LEU A 338 -12.19 1.89 5.09
N GLU A 339 -13.27 2.13 5.83
CA GLU A 339 -14.39 1.22 6.03
C GLU A 339 -15.69 1.87 5.52
N SER A 340 -16.62 1.08 4.97
CA SER A 340 -17.94 1.55 4.52
C SER A 340 -19.05 1.29 5.53
N ASP A 341 -18.87 0.29 6.40
CA ASP A 341 -19.85 -0.12 7.41
C ASP A 341 -19.40 0.28 8.81
N TYR A 342 -20.37 0.49 9.71
CA TYR A 342 -20.11 0.83 11.10
C TYR A 342 -20.11 -0.38 12.02
N LYS A 343 -19.21 -0.36 13.01
CA LYS A 343 -19.19 -1.33 14.11
C LYS A 343 -20.08 -0.79 15.22
N THR A 344 -20.76 -1.66 15.95
CA THR A 344 -21.62 -1.27 17.07
C THR A 344 -21.25 -2.06 18.33
N VAL A 345 -21.09 -1.35 19.44
CA VAL A 345 -20.79 -1.91 20.77
C VAL A 345 -21.69 -1.23 21.81
N TYR A 346 -21.81 -1.80 23.02
CA TYR A 346 -22.44 -1.09 24.13
C TYR A 346 -21.48 -0.02 24.69
N GLN A 347 -22.03 1.06 25.28
CA GLN A 347 -21.20 2.09 25.90
C GLN A 347 -20.27 1.50 26.97
N SER A 348 -20.73 0.53 27.76
CA SER A 348 -19.91 -0.17 28.77
C SER A 348 -18.73 -0.96 28.20
N GLU A 349 -18.80 -1.35 26.93
CA GLU A 349 -17.77 -2.11 26.21
C GLU A 349 -16.87 -1.21 25.34
N LEU A 350 -17.19 0.08 25.26
CA LEU A 350 -16.47 1.02 24.40
C LEU A 350 -15.09 1.35 24.99
N GLY A 351 -14.06 0.77 24.39
CA GLY A 351 -12.66 1.11 24.63
C GLY A 351 -12.07 2.09 23.61
N GLY A 352 -10.76 2.25 23.64
CA GLY A 352 -10.01 2.98 22.61
C GLY A 352 -10.14 2.29 21.24
N VAL A 353 -10.38 3.07 20.18
CA VAL A 353 -10.50 2.57 18.81
C VAL A 353 -9.18 2.79 18.08
N ILE A 354 -8.50 1.70 17.72
CA ILE A 354 -7.15 1.75 17.15
C ILE A 354 -7.19 1.36 15.67
N TYR A 355 -6.57 2.18 14.83
CA TYR A 355 -6.28 1.88 13.43
C TYR A 355 -4.77 1.86 13.19
N THR A 356 -4.27 0.81 12.55
CA THR A 356 -2.84 0.63 12.25
C THR A 356 -2.59 0.61 10.74
N ASN A 357 -1.41 1.09 10.33
CA ASN A 357 -0.93 1.07 8.95
C ASN A 357 -1.88 1.73 7.95
N LEU A 358 -2.51 2.85 8.35
CA LEU A 358 -3.38 3.62 7.46
C LEU A 358 -2.63 4.06 6.19
N PRO A 359 -3.20 3.88 4.99
CA PRO A 359 -2.68 4.49 3.77
C PRO A 359 -2.66 6.02 3.84
N SER A 360 -1.93 6.67 2.95
CA SER A 360 -1.99 8.13 2.82
C SER A 360 -3.31 8.57 2.17
N GLY A 361 -4.05 9.48 2.80
CA GLY A 361 -5.37 9.87 2.35
C GLY A 361 -6.06 10.83 3.32
N GLU A 362 -7.30 11.20 3.00
CA GLU A 362 -8.20 11.92 3.89
C GLU A 362 -9.15 10.92 4.55
N TYR A 363 -9.34 11.08 5.84
CA TYR A 363 -10.16 10.19 6.66
C TYR A 363 -11.07 11.00 7.56
N VAL A 364 -12.25 10.46 7.85
CA VAL A 364 -13.17 11.03 8.83
C VAL A 364 -13.57 9.92 9.80
N PHE A 365 -13.23 10.09 11.08
CA PHE A 365 -13.67 9.17 12.11
C PHE A 365 -15.07 9.58 12.56
N HIS A 366 -16.02 8.67 12.40
CA HIS A 366 -17.40 8.82 12.84
C HIS A 366 -17.61 8.07 14.14
N LEU A 367 -18.25 8.75 15.08
CA LEU A 367 -18.70 8.18 16.34
C LEU A 367 -20.13 8.65 16.53
N ALA A 368 -21.06 7.74 16.81
CA ALA A 368 -22.47 8.09 17.01
C ALA A 368 -23.13 7.18 18.03
N ILE A 369 -24.12 7.70 18.74
CA ILE A 369 -24.99 6.94 19.63
C ILE A 369 -26.26 6.57 18.87
N LEU A 370 -26.64 5.30 18.94
CA LEU A 370 -27.83 4.76 18.27
C LEU A 370 -28.98 4.62 19.26
N ASP A 371 -30.21 4.82 18.79
CA ASP A 371 -31.42 4.45 19.50
C ASP A 371 -31.73 2.94 19.37
N GLU A 372 -32.79 2.50 20.03
CA GLU A 372 -33.28 1.10 19.99
C GLU A 372 -33.63 0.64 18.56
N ASN A 373 -33.99 1.56 17.66
CA ASN A 373 -34.30 1.31 16.26
C ASN A 373 -33.06 1.47 15.33
N GLY A 374 -31.87 1.71 15.89
CA GLY A 374 -30.64 1.93 15.13
C GLY A 374 -30.50 3.33 14.53
N LYS A 375 -31.36 4.30 14.88
CA LYS A 375 -31.26 5.68 14.42
C LYS A 375 -30.21 6.44 15.22
N LYS A 376 -29.37 7.23 14.55
CA LYS A 376 -28.37 8.09 15.21
C LYS A 376 -29.06 9.19 16.03
N ILE A 377 -28.81 9.24 17.34
CA ILE A 377 -29.29 10.25 18.28
C ILE A 377 -28.34 11.45 18.29
N GLU A 378 -27.04 11.18 18.36
CA GLU A 378 -25.97 12.17 18.37
C GLU A 378 -24.78 11.59 17.59
N GLU A 379 -24.11 12.42 16.79
CA GLU A 379 -22.94 12.04 16.00
C GLU A 379 -21.84 13.10 16.17
N SER A 380 -20.60 12.63 16.20
CA SER A 380 -19.39 13.45 16.25
C SER A 380 -18.41 12.94 15.20
N THR A 381 -17.87 13.86 14.42
CA THR A 381 -16.92 13.55 13.35
C THR A 381 -15.59 14.23 13.57
N TYR A 382 -14.50 13.51 13.25
CA TYR A 382 -13.13 13.96 13.42
C TYR A 382 -12.35 13.71 12.12
N GLY A 383 -12.15 14.77 11.34
CA GLY A 383 -11.41 14.73 10.09
C GLY A 383 -9.90 14.81 10.30
N PHE A 384 -9.14 13.97 9.59
CA PHE A 384 -7.68 14.03 9.57
C PHE A 384 -7.11 13.60 8.21
N THR A 385 -5.90 14.07 7.91
CA THR A 385 -5.19 13.76 6.67
C THR A 385 -3.87 13.09 6.97
N LYS A 386 -3.59 11.94 6.36
CA LYS A 386 -2.28 11.29 6.41
C LYS A 386 -1.42 11.72 5.23
N GLU A 387 -0.27 12.33 5.53
CA GLU A 387 0.66 12.82 4.52
C GLU A 387 1.13 11.70 3.58
N LYS A 388 1.22 12.03 2.28
CA LYS A 388 1.77 11.11 1.28
C LYS A 388 3.28 10.98 1.45
N PRO A 389 3.84 9.76 1.51
CA PRO A 389 5.28 9.59 1.43
C PRO A 389 5.80 10.14 0.10
N ILE A 390 7.05 10.60 0.07
CA ILE A 390 7.63 11.32 -1.08
C ILE A 390 7.47 10.50 -2.37
N TYR A 391 7.66 9.19 -2.29
CA TYR A 391 7.55 8.27 -3.43
C TYR A 391 6.14 8.05 -3.98
N ALA A 392 5.10 8.39 -3.22
CA ALA A 392 3.70 8.29 -3.68
C ALA A 392 3.27 9.48 -4.55
N ASN A 393 4.09 10.54 -4.61
CA ASN A 393 3.79 11.69 -5.45
C ASN A 393 4.17 11.42 -6.92
N ARG A 394 3.30 11.78 -7.86
CA ARG A 394 3.55 11.60 -9.31
C ARG A 394 4.80 12.33 -9.80
N TRP A 395 5.15 13.46 -9.17
CA TRP A 395 6.38 14.19 -9.49
C TRP A 395 7.64 13.38 -9.12
N PHE A 396 7.60 12.54 -8.09
CA PHE A 396 8.74 11.72 -7.70
C PHE A 396 9.02 10.62 -8.74
N LEU A 397 7.98 10.05 -9.34
CA LEU A 397 8.13 9.15 -10.48
C LEU A 397 8.79 9.87 -11.68
N ALA A 398 8.34 11.09 -11.99
CA ALA A 398 8.97 11.90 -13.04
C ALA A 398 10.44 12.22 -12.72
N TYR A 399 10.75 12.57 -11.48
CA TYR A 399 12.12 12.77 -10.99
C TYR A 399 12.97 11.50 -11.17
N MET A 400 12.47 10.33 -10.74
CA MET A 400 13.19 9.06 -10.90
C MET A 400 13.44 8.71 -12.37
N LEU A 401 12.49 8.99 -13.26
CA LEU A 401 12.68 8.81 -14.71
C LEU A 401 13.74 9.77 -15.28
N ILE A 402 13.76 11.02 -14.83
CA ILE A 402 14.79 12.00 -15.22
C ILE A 402 16.18 11.54 -14.74
N VAL A 403 16.32 11.15 -13.47
CA VAL A 403 17.59 10.66 -12.92
C VAL A 403 18.04 9.39 -13.66
N GLY A 404 17.13 8.45 -13.92
CA GLY A 404 17.42 7.26 -14.72
C GLY A 404 17.88 7.58 -16.14
N GLY A 405 17.22 8.52 -16.82
CA GLY A 405 17.61 8.99 -18.14
C GLY A 405 18.98 9.67 -18.16
N LEU A 406 19.28 10.52 -17.18
CA LEU A 406 20.60 11.13 -17.02
C LEU A 406 21.68 10.09 -16.76
N PHE A 407 21.39 9.06 -15.96
CA PHE A 407 22.32 7.97 -15.69
C PHE A 407 22.62 7.15 -16.95
N ILE A 408 21.60 6.80 -17.74
CA ILE A 408 21.79 6.11 -19.03
C ILE A 408 22.59 6.97 -20.00
N GLY A 409 22.29 8.28 -20.08
CA GLY A 409 23.04 9.22 -20.89
C GLY A 409 24.51 9.32 -20.48
N TRP A 410 24.77 9.44 -19.19
CA TRP A 410 26.13 9.45 -18.63
C TRP A 410 26.86 8.12 -18.90
N LEU A 411 26.20 6.99 -18.70
CA LEU A 411 26.79 5.67 -18.91
C LEU A 411 27.11 5.44 -20.40
N SER A 412 26.22 5.84 -21.31
CA SER A 412 26.45 5.79 -22.76
C SER A 412 27.61 6.69 -23.17
N TRP A 413 27.65 7.93 -22.67
CA TRP A 413 28.78 8.85 -22.89
C TRP A 413 30.09 8.27 -22.34
N PHE A 414 30.07 7.66 -21.16
CA PHE A 414 31.25 7.07 -20.53
C PHE A 414 31.80 5.89 -21.37
N ILE A 415 30.93 4.97 -21.81
CA ILE A 415 31.32 3.83 -22.64
C ILE A 415 31.88 4.32 -23.99
N THR A 416 31.16 5.21 -24.67
CA THR A 416 31.60 5.75 -25.97
C THR A 416 32.92 6.50 -25.84
N ARG A 417 33.10 7.31 -24.79
CA ARG A 417 34.36 8.00 -24.49
C ARG A 417 35.50 7.02 -24.24
N PHE A 418 35.26 5.97 -23.45
CA PHE A 418 36.25 4.95 -23.14
C PHE A 418 36.70 4.19 -24.39
N VAL A 419 35.75 3.73 -25.22
CA VAL A 419 36.04 3.05 -26.48
C VAL A 419 36.80 3.98 -27.42
N THR A 420 36.34 5.23 -27.57
CA THR A 420 36.98 6.22 -28.45
C THR A 420 38.42 6.49 -28.03
N GLN A 421 38.69 6.66 -26.73
CA GLN A 421 40.07 6.85 -26.26
C GLN A 421 40.96 5.65 -26.51
N ARG A 422 40.46 4.42 -26.32
CA ARG A 422 41.22 3.21 -26.67
C ARG A 422 41.51 3.13 -28.17
N THR A 423 40.53 3.45 -29.01
CA THR A 423 40.70 3.43 -30.47
C THR A 423 41.76 4.45 -30.90
N ILE A 424 41.72 5.68 -30.35
CA ILE A 424 42.71 6.71 -30.65
C ILE A 424 44.11 6.28 -30.22
N ALA A 425 44.27 5.71 -29.03
CA ALA A 425 45.57 5.23 -28.55
C ALA A 425 46.16 4.15 -29.46
N LEU A 426 45.34 3.19 -29.91
CA LEU A 426 45.77 2.15 -30.85
C LEU A 426 46.13 2.72 -32.23
N GLN A 427 45.43 3.75 -32.70
CA GLN A 427 45.78 4.42 -33.95
C GLN A 427 47.12 5.14 -33.84
N GLN A 428 47.42 5.78 -32.70
CA GLN A 428 48.70 6.43 -32.45
C GLN A 428 49.85 5.42 -32.46
N GLU A 429 49.70 4.30 -31.77
CA GLU A 429 50.72 3.24 -31.74
C GLU A 429 50.99 2.66 -33.14
N ARG A 430 49.94 2.41 -33.93
CA ARG A 430 50.09 1.93 -35.32
C ARG A 430 50.81 2.94 -36.21
N LEU A 431 50.50 4.23 -36.06
CA LEU A 431 51.15 5.29 -36.82
C LEU A 431 52.63 5.39 -36.45
N GLU A 432 52.96 5.33 -35.16
CA GLU A 432 54.35 5.35 -34.69
C GLU A 432 55.15 4.15 -35.23
N LEU A 433 54.56 2.95 -35.21
CA LEU A 433 55.17 1.75 -35.79
C LEU A 433 55.41 1.89 -37.30
N ALA A 434 54.44 2.42 -38.05
CA ALA A 434 54.58 2.62 -39.49
C ALA A 434 55.70 3.63 -39.82
N LEU A 435 55.78 4.75 -39.09
CA LEU A 435 56.86 5.73 -39.26
C LEU A 435 58.23 5.11 -38.94
N LYS A 436 58.31 4.32 -37.85
CA LYS A 436 59.54 3.62 -37.47
C LYS A 436 59.99 2.62 -38.53
N GLN A 437 59.06 1.91 -39.18
CA GLN A 437 59.38 0.99 -40.28
C GLN A 437 59.97 1.73 -41.49
N VAL A 438 59.38 2.87 -41.88
CA VAL A 438 59.92 3.70 -42.98
C VAL A 438 61.31 4.21 -42.63
N GLN A 439 61.52 4.72 -41.42
CA GLN A 439 62.82 5.20 -40.96
C GLN A 439 63.86 4.08 -40.97
N MET A 440 63.54 2.91 -40.41
CA MET A 440 64.43 1.74 -40.42
C MET A 440 64.79 1.30 -41.85
N GLY A 441 63.84 1.34 -42.78
CA GLY A 441 64.09 1.02 -44.19
C GLY A 441 65.10 1.97 -44.81
N ASN A 442 64.94 3.28 -44.62
CA ASN A 442 65.87 4.30 -45.11
C ASN A 442 67.26 4.18 -44.47
N GLU A 443 67.33 3.98 -43.15
CA GLU A 443 68.59 3.74 -42.43
C GLU A 443 69.33 2.50 -42.96
N THR A 444 68.58 1.43 -43.29
CA THR A 444 69.14 0.20 -43.86
C THR A 444 69.72 0.43 -45.25
N ILE A 445 68.99 1.12 -46.15
CA ILE A 445 69.48 1.45 -47.49
C ILE A 445 70.77 2.27 -47.40
N LEU A 446 70.79 3.28 -46.53
CA LEU A 446 71.98 4.12 -46.33
C LEU A 446 73.16 3.32 -45.77
N ALA A 447 72.92 2.40 -44.83
CA ALA A 447 73.96 1.52 -44.29
C ALA A 447 74.55 0.58 -45.36
N ILE A 448 73.70 0.04 -46.25
CA ILE A 448 74.15 -0.78 -47.39
C ILE A 448 75.04 0.06 -48.32
N ALA A 449 74.57 1.25 -48.72
CA ALA A 449 75.35 2.17 -49.58
C ALA A 449 76.71 2.51 -48.96
N LYS A 450 76.74 2.88 -47.67
CA LYS A 450 77.99 3.14 -46.94
C LYS A 450 78.92 1.92 -46.88
N THR A 451 78.38 0.71 -46.80
CA THR A 451 79.18 -0.53 -46.79
C THR A 451 79.84 -0.77 -48.14
N VAL A 452 79.13 -0.48 -49.24
CA VAL A 452 79.69 -0.54 -50.61
C VAL A 452 80.81 0.49 -50.75
N ASP A 453 80.54 1.75 -50.39
CA ASP A 453 81.51 2.85 -50.43
C ASP A 453 82.73 2.56 -49.55
N ALA A 454 82.60 1.86 -48.42
CA ALA A 454 83.73 1.49 -47.57
C ALA A 454 84.61 0.37 -48.16
N LYS A 455 84.03 -0.50 -49.00
CA LYS A 455 84.77 -1.58 -49.68
C LYS A 455 85.56 -1.05 -50.88
N ASP A 456 85.01 -0.08 -51.58
CA ASP A 456 85.67 0.62 -52.67
C ASP A 456 86.62 1.69 -52.09
N SER A 457 87.91 1.64 -52.42
CA SER A 457 88.92 2.62 -51.96
C SER A 457 88.67 4.05 -52.47
N MET A 458 87.63 4.23 -53.28
CA MET A 458 87.20 5.45 -53.95
C MET A 458 86.18 6.24 -53.11
N THR A 459 86.69 7.02 -52.16
CA THR A 459 86.00 8.08 -51.40
C THR A 459 84.77 7.68 -50.56
N SER A 460 84.80 8.06 -49.28
CA SER A 460 83.59 8.15 -48.45
C SER A 460 82.58 9.09 -49.15
N GLU A 461 81.32 8.66 -49.26
CA GLU A 461 80.17 9.44 -49.76
C GLU A 461 79.98 9.53 -51.29
N HIS A 462 80.60 8.66 -52.11
CA HIS A 462 80.36 8.62 -53.56
C HIS A 462 78.90 8.34 -53.90
N SER A 463 78.34 7.26 -53.35
CA SER A 463 76.96 6.86 -53.63
C SER A 463 75.94 7.95 -53.23
N LEU A 464 76.24 8.71 -52.17
CA LEU A 464 75.42 9.86 -51.73
C LEU A 464 75.43 11.00 -52.76
N ARG A 465 76.60 11.39 -53.26
CA ARG A 465 76.72 12.49 -54.24
C ARG A 465 76.07 12.12 -55.58
N VAL A 466 76.29 10.89 -56.07
CA VAL A 466 75.62 10.36 -57.27
C VAL A 466 74.10 10.39 -57.09
N SER A 467 73.60 9.99 -55.92
CA SER A 467 72.19 10.09 -55.59
C SER A 467 71.67 11.53 -55.62
N ASP A 468 72.37 12.48 -55.00
CA ASP A 468 71.92 13.88 -54.98
C ASP A 468 71.92 14.50 -56.39
N TYR A 469 72.94 14.24 -57.21
CA TYR A 469 72.97 14.70 -58.60
C TYR A 469 71.87 14.05 -59.44
N SER A 470 71.59 12.76 -59.23
CA SER A 470 70.50 12.05 -59.92
C SER A 470 69.14 12.67 -59.60
N VAL A 471 68.90 13.03 -58.33
CA VAL A 471 67.65 13.68 -57.91
C VAL A 471 67.52 15.08 -58.51
N LEU A 472 68.60 15.86 -58.61
CA LEU A 472 68.57 17.18 -59.26
C LEU A 472 68.17 17.06 -60.74
N ILE A 473 68.74 16.07 -61.45
CA ILE A 473 68.38 15.79 -62.85
C ILE A 473 66.90 15.39 -62.95
N ALA A 474 66.44 14.49 -62.08
CA ALA A 474 65.06 14.02 -62.08
C ALA A 474 64.04 15.12 -61.74
N GLU A 475 64.36 16.01 -60.79
CA GLU A 475 63.48 17.13 -60.44
C GLU A 475 63.30 18.09 -61.62
N GLU A 476 64.38 18.41 -62.33
CA GLU A 476 64.31 19.27 -63.52
C GLU A 476 63.67 18.54 -64.72
N TYR A 477 63.75 17.21 -64.78
CA TYR A 477 63.12 16.39 -65.83
C TYR A 477 61.61 16.28 -65.62
N GLY A 478 61.13 16.46 -64.38
CA GLY A 478 59.71 16.47 -64.03
C GLY A 478 59.22 15.27 -63.22
N PHE A 479 60.11 14.50 -62.58
CA PHE A 479 59.73 13.41 -61.68
C PHE A 479 58.91 13.94 -60.49
N ASN A 480 57.88 13.19 -60.09
CA ASN A 480 57.15 13.45 -58.86
C ASN A 480 58.00 13.06 -57.62
N LYS A 481 57.56 13.41 -56.41
CA LYS A 481 58.36 13.18 -55.18
C LYS A 481 58.61 11.70 -54.88
N GLU A 482 57.72 10.80 -55.25
CA GLU A 482 57.90 9.36 -55.09
C GLU A 482 58.93 8.82 -56.09
N GLU A 483 58.84 9.23 -57.36
CA GLU A 483 59.83 8.89 -58.39
C GLU A 483 61.22 9.45 -58.05
N GLN A 484 61.30 10.66 -57.49
CA GLN A 484 62.55 11.24 -56.99
C GLN A 484 63.15 10.41 -55.85
N GLU A 485 62.33 9.93 -54.91
CA GLU A 485 62.78 9.13 -53.78
C GLU A 485 63.19 7.71 -54.20
N ASN A 486 62.48 7.11 -55.15
CA ASN A 486 62.88 5.84 -55.75
C ASN A 486 64.21 5.98 -56.49
N LEU A 487 64.40 7.04 -57.28
CA LEU A 487 65.68 7.31 -57.94
C LEU A 487 66.79 7.60 -56.95
N ARG A 488 66.53 8.37 -55.89
CA ARG A 488 67.48 8.61 -54.79
C ARG A 488 68.00 7.29 -54.24
N LYS A 489 67.10 6.38 -53.87
CA LYS A 489 67.46 5.09 -53.30
C LYS A 489 68.11 4.15 -54.32
N ALA A 490 67.67 4.18 -55.58
CA ALA A 490 68.29 3.41 -56.67
C ALA A 490 69.72 3.87 -56.94
N ALA A 491 69.96 5.18 -56.97
CA ALA A 491 71.28 5.77 -57.13
C ALA A 491 72.20 5.49 -55.92
N LEU A 492 71.68 5.45 -54.69
CA LEU A 492 72.47 5.02 -53.53
C LEU A 492 72.96 3.56 -53.64
N LEU A 493 72.24 2.72 -54.39
CA LEU A 493 72.52 1.30 -54.52
C LEU A 493 73.11 0.91 -55.89
N HIS A 494 73.37 1.87 -56.77
CA HIS A 494 73.76 1.60 -58.17
C HIS A 494 74.99 0.68 -58.27
N ASP A 495 75.94 0.86 -57.35
CA ASP A 495 77.21 0.14 -57.31
C ASP A 495 77.25 -1.06 -56.35
N ILE A 496 76.11 -1.50 -55.82
CA ILE A 496 76.04 -2.60 -54.83
C ILE A 496 76.75 -3.89 -55.28
N GLY A 497 76.82 -4.14 -56.59
CA GLY A 497 77.52 -5.30 -57.14
C GLY A 497 79.05 -5.26 -56.99
N LYS A 498 79.65 -4.12 -56.61
CA LYS A 498 81.08 -4.02 -56.24
C LYS A 498 81.43 -4.90 -55.04
N ILE A 499 80.45 -5.26 -54.21
CA ILE A 499 80.62 -6.28 -53.15
C ILE A 499 81.07 -7.63 -53.73
N GLY A 500 80.68 -7.98 -54.95
CA GLY A 500 81.12 -9.20 -55.61
C GLY A 500 82.54 -9.12 -56.21
N ILE A 501 83.09 -7.93 -56.44
CA ILE A 501 84.37 -7.77 -57.15
C ILE A 501 85.54 -8.08 -56.19
N PRO A 502 86.54 -8.89 -56.59
CA PRO A 502 87.72 -9.16 -55.77
C PRO A 502 88.51 -7.88 -55.45
N ASP A 503 88.95 -7.70 -54.21
CA ASP A 503 89.63 -6.46 -53.75
C ASP A 503 90.88 -6.11 -54.56
N LYS A 504 91.62 -7.12 -55.04
CA LYS A 504 92.80 -6.94 -55.89
C LYS A 504 92.49 -6.28 -57.24
N ILE A 505 91.25 -6.42 -57.72
CA ILE A 505 90.75 -5.81 -58.96
C ILE A 505 90.08 -4.48 -58.64
N LEU A 506 89.23 -4.45 -57.61
CA LEU A 506 88.49 -3.25 -57.20
C LEU A 506 89.41 -2.07 -56.87
N ASN A 507 90.48 -2.34 -56.10
CA ASN A 507 91.36 -1.31 -55.53
C ASN A 507 92.75 -1.27 -56.19
N LYS A 508 92.87 -1.63 -57.48
CA LYS A 508 94.17 -1.84 -58.14
C LYS A 508 94.92 -0.53 -58.50
N PRO A 509 96.19 -0.37 -58.05
CA PRO A 509 97.32 0.41 -58.58
C PRO A 509 97.27 1.32 -59.80
N ALA A 510 96.73 0.72 -60.84
CA ALA A 510 97.20 0.85 -62.20
C ALA A 510 96.04 0.47 -63.10
N LYS A 511 96.14 0.82 -64.38
CA LYS A 511 95.12 0.45 -65.35
C LYS A 511 94.83 -1.07 -65.28
N LEU A 512 93.55 -1.40 -65.21
CA LEU A 512 93.09 -2.78 -65.27
C LEU A 512 93.51 -3.37 -66.63
N SER A 513 93.97 -4.63 -66.62
CA SER A 513 94.09 -5.41 -67.86
C SER A 513 92.70 -5.70 -68.42
N ASP A 514 92.60 -6.03 -69.71
CA ASP A 514 91.32 -6.34 -70.35
C ASP A 514 90.55 -7.43 -69.58
N SER A 515 91.25 -8.47 -69.10
CA SER A 515 90.65 -9.54 -68.28
C SER A 515 90.12 -9.07 -66.92
N GLU A 516 90.80 -8.13 -66.27
CA GLU A 516 90.37 -7.56 -64.98
C GLU A 516 89.22 -6.56 -65.20
N TYR A 517 89.22 -5.86 -66.32
CA TYR A 517 88.15 -4.95 -66.72
C TYR A 517 86.86 -5.71 -67.02
N GLU A 518 86.93 -6.87 -67.72
CA GLU A 518 85.75 -7.74 -67.90
C GLU A 518 85.19 -8.24 -66.57
N ILE A 519 86.03 -8.53 -65.58
CA ILE A 519 85.56 -8.86 -64.22
C ILE A 519 84.90 -7.64 -63.57
N MET A 520 85.51 -6.45 -63.67
CA MET A 520 84.96 -5.21 -63.12
C MET A 520 83.57 -4.91 -63.69
N LYS A 521 83.35 -5.08 -65.00
CA LYS A 521 82.05 -4.88 -65.66
C LYS A 521 80.94 -5.72 -65.03
N THR A 522 81.25 -6.87 -64.42
CA THR A 522 80.22 -7.72 -63.80
C THR A 522 79.53 -7.12 -62.59
N HIS A 523 80.00 -5.99 -62.03
CA HIS A 523 79.33 -5.35 -60.89
C HIS A 523 77.90 -4.89 -61.24
N VAL A 524 77.62 -4.49 -62.48
CA VAL A 524 76.27 -4.07 -62.87
C VAL A 524 75.29 -5.25 -62.93
N THR A 525 75.74 -6.40 -63.45
CA THR A 525 74.90 -7.61 -63.52
C THR A 525 74.75 -8.28 -62.15
N ARG A 526 75.80 -8.26 -61.33
CA ARG A 526 75.74 -8.72 -59.93
C ARG A 526 74.90 -7.80 -59.06
N GLY A 527 74.97 -6.48 -59.30
CA GLY A 527 74.16 -5.50 -58.59
C GLY A 527 72.68 -5.72 -58.87
N ALA A 528 72.32 -5.90 -60.14
CA ALA A 528 70.97 -6.28 -60.56
C ALA A 528 70.49 -7.57 -59.88
N GLU A 529 71.34 -8.60 -59.82
CA GLU A 529 71.02 -9.89 -59.18
C GLU A 529 70.84 -9.77 -57.65
N ILE A 530 71.63 -8.93 -56.98
CA ILE A 530 71.48 -8.66 -55.54
C ILE A 530 70.16 -7.92 -55.26
N LEU A 531 69.75 -7.03 -56.16
CA LEU A 531 68.60 -6.14 -55.98
C LEU A 531 67.28 -6.72 -56.53
N LYS A 532 67.31 -7.87 -57.22
CA LYS A 532 66.13 -8.42 -57.92
C LYS A 532 64.91 -8.64 -57.03
N ASP A 533 65.13 -8.96 -55.75
CA ASP A 533 64.07 -9.23 -54.76
C ASP A 533 63.76 -8.00 -53.88
N PHE A 534 64.39 -6.85 -54.16
CA PHE A 534 64.21 -5.62 -53.39
C PHE A 534 63.01 -4.82 -53.90
N THR A 535 61.82 -5.17 -53.42
CA THR A 535 60.54 -4.58 -53.90
C THR A 535 60.17 -3.23 -53.26
N LEU A 536 61.03 -2.68 -52.39
CA LEU A 536 60.74 -1.43 -51.66
C LEU A 536 61.11 -0.17 -52.48
N ILE A 537 61.82 -0.34 -53.60
CA ILE A 537 62.26 0.74 -54.48
C ILE A 537 61.96 0.32 -55.92
N ASP A 538 61.09 1.06 -56.58
CA ASP A 538 60.83 0.81 -58.00
C ASP A 538 62.06 1.17 -58.83
N HIS A 539 62.30 0.41 -59.91
CA HIS A 539 63.41 0.63 -60.84
C HIS A 539 64.82 0.55 -60.23
N VAL A 540 64.98 0.04 -59.00
CA VAL A 540 66.28 -0.13 -58.34
C VAL A 540 67.24 -1.03 -59.13
N VAL A 541 66.70 -2.09 -59.73
CA VAL A 541 67.45 -3.02 -60.58
C VAL A 541 67.91 -2.33 -61.87
N GLU A 542 67.07 -1.48 -62.44
CA GLU A 542 67.40 -0.73 -63.66
C GLU A 542 68.54 0.25 -63.41
N GLY A 543 68.50 0.96 -62.28
CA GLY A 543 69.54 1.89 -61.88
C GLY A 543 70.91 1.22 -61.73
N ALA A 544 70.98 0.05 -61.10
CA ALA A 544 72.23 -0.68 -60.88
C ALA A 544 72.74 -1.48 -62.10
N ARG A 545 71.84 -1.92 -63.00
CA ARG A 545 72.22 -2.72 -64.17
C ARG A 545 72.72 -1.87 -65.32
N TYR A 546 72.10 -0.71 -65.54
CA TYR A 546 72.23 0.02 -66.80
C TYR A 546 72.96 1.36 -66.67
N HIS A 547 73.48 1.74 -65.49
CA HIS A 547 74.22 3.00 -65.32
C HIS A 547 75.55 3.10 -66.07
N HIS A 548 76.03 1.98 -66.64
CA HIS A 548 77.18 1.96 -67.54
C HIS A 548 76.84 1.66 -69.01
N GLU A 549 75.55 1.63 -69.35
CA GLU A 549 75.13 1.70 -70.75
C GLU A 549 75.43 3.08 -71.32
N ARG A 550 75.84 3.13 -72.60
CA ARG A 550 76.15 4.38 -73.31
C ARG A 550 75.11 4.65 -74.35
N TYR A 551 74.69 5.91 -74.48
CA TYR A 551 73.60 6.30 -75.38
C TYR A 551 73.83 5.87 -76.86
N ASP A 552 75.08 5.79 -77.31
CA ASP A 552 75.48 5.32 -78.65
C ASP A 552 75.46 3.79 -78.85
N GLY A 553 75.30 3.01 -77.78
CA GLY A 553 75.31 1.54 -77.77
C GLY A 553 76.67 0.91 -77.52
N SER A 554 77.71 1.70 -77.17
CA SER A 554 79.06 1.19 -76.85
C SER A 554 79.28 0.82 -75.38
N GLY A 555 78.22 0.86 -74.56
CA GLY A 555 78.25 0.55 -73.13
C GLY A 555 78.09 -0.94 -72.81
N TYR A 556 77.86 -1.24 -71.53
CA TYR A 556 77.66 -2.60 -71.01
C TYR A 556 76.59 -2.56 -69.90
N PRO A 557 75.92 -3.68 -69.57
CA PRO A 557 76.20 -5.07 -69.96
C PRO A 557 75.54 -5.55 -71.26
N ASP A 558 74.46 -4.92 -71.69
CA ASP A 558 73.56 -5.42 -72.73
C ASP A 558 73.71 -4.66 -74.07
N GLY A 559 74.44 -3.54 -74.09
CA GLY A 559 74.74 -2.76 -75.29
C GLY A 559 73.51 -2.00 -75.82
N LEU A 560 72.66 -1.55 -74.91
CA LEU A 560 71.42 -0.84 -75.22
C LEU A 560 71.73 0.54 -75.82
N LYS A 561 70.90 0.97 -76.78
CA LYS A 561 71.10 2.22 -77.52
C LYS A 561 69.91 3.17 -77.36
N GLY A 562 70.22 4.45 -77.14
CA GLY A 562 69.24 5.52 -77.01
C GLY A 562 68.23 5.29 -75.88
N ASP A 563 66.95 5.55 -76.16
CA ASP A 563 65.84 5.40 -75.22
C ASP A 563 65.56 3.96 -74.76
N ASN A 564 66.22 2.95 -75.36
CA ASN A 564 66.11 1.58 -74.87
C ASN A 564 66.84 1.39 -73.53
N ILE A 565 67.76 2.28 -73.17
CA ILE A 565 68.37 2.31 -71.84
C ILE A 565 67.32 2.86 -70.85
N PRO A 566 66.96 2.11 -69.79
CA PRO A 566 66.01 2.60 -68.81
C PRO A 566 66.41 3.95 -68.22
N LEU A 567 65.41 4.79 -67.97
CA LEU A 567 65.61 6.20 -67.61
C LEU A 567 66.45 6.37 -66.34
N TYR A 568 66.26 5.50 -65.34
CA TYR A 568 67.07 5.49 -64.11
C TYR A 568 68.55 5.25 -64.40
N GLY A 569 68.85 4.29 -65.29
CA GLY A 569 70.23 4.03 -65.74
C GLY A 569 70.83 5.23 -66.46
N ARG A 570 70.07 5.90 -67.34
CA ARG A 570 70.54 7.11 -68.06
C ARG A 570 70.85 8.28 -67.14
N ILE A 571 70.00 8.54 -66.14
CA ILE A 571 70.22 9.63 -65.16
C ILE A 571 71.42 9.32 -64.27
N ILE A 572 71.49 8.11 -63.71
CA ILE A 572 72.59 7.69 -62.83
C ILE A 572 73.92 7.70 -63.59
N ALA A 573 73.95 7.30 -64.87
CA ALA A 573 75.16 7.35 -65.69
C ALA A 573 75.78 8.76 -65.79
N ILE A 574 74.93 9.80 -65.90
CA ILE A 574 75.39 11.20 -65.93
C ILE A 574 75.94 11.61 -64.57
N ALA A 575 75.20 11.29 -63.50
CA ALA A 575 75.58 11.63 -62.13
C ALA A 575 76.89 10.93 -61.69
N ASP A 576 77.03 9.63 -61.98
CA ASP A 576 78.23 8.83 -61.70
C ASP A 576 79.44 9.34 -62.49
N ALA A 577 79.28 9.63 -63.78
CA ALA A 577 80.37 10.18 -64.58
C ALA A 577 80.83 11.56 -64.07
N PHE A 578 79.89 12.42 -63.67
CA PHE A 578 80.23 13.72 -63.09
C PHE A 578 80.97 13.58 -61.76
N ASP A 579 80.50 12.73 -60.84
CA ASP A 579 81.19 12.47 -59.58
C ASP A 579 82.58 11.87 -59.83
N ALA A 580 82.68 10.91 -60.76
CA ALA A 580 83.92 10.27 -61.17
C ALA A 580 84.97 11.26 -61.71
N MET A 581 84.54 12.32 -62.40
CA MET A 581 85.42 13.35 -62.97
C MET A 581 85.81 14.44 -61.96
N THR A 582 84.94 14.74 -61.00
CA THR A 582 85.11 15.82 -60.02
C THR A 582 85.72 15.35 -58.70
N ALA A 583 85.66 14.06 -58.37
CA ALA A 583 86.27 13.46 -57.19
C ALA A 583 87.77 13.12 -57.39
N ASN A 584 88.54 13.16 -56.29
CA ASN A 584 89.94 12.71 -56.28
C ASN A 584 90.02 11.17 -56.31
N ARG A 585 90.80 10.60 -57.24
CA ARG A 585 90.98 9.13 -57.39
C ARG A 585 92.42 8.72 -57.05
N VAL A 586 92.62 7.49 -56.57
CA VAL A 586 93.95 6.94 -56.20
C VAL A 586 94.96 6.99 -57.36
N TYR A 587 94.49 6.97 -58.61
CA TYR A 587 95.33 6.89 -59.83
C TYR A 587 95.20 8.10 -60.78
N ARG A 588 94.40 9.11 -60.43
CA ARG A 588 94.15 10.29 -61.27
C ARG A 588 93.76 11.48 -60.40
N LYS A 589 94.46 12.62 -60.55
CA LYS A 589 94.04 13.91 -59.95
C LYS A 589 92.71 14.37 -60.55
N LYS A 590 91.82 14.98 -59.75
CA LYS A 590 90.53 15.54 -60.23
C LYS A 590 90.75 16.46 -61.43
N LEU A 591 89.87 16.40 -62.42
CA LEU A 591 89.95 17.24 -63.62
C LEU A 591 89.58 18.70 -63.28
N GLY A 592 90.15 19.67 -64.00
CA GLY A 592 89.73 21.06 -63.88
C GLY A 592 88.26 21.19 -64.28
N PHE A 593 87.48 22.03 -63.59
CA PHE A 593 86.04 22.15 -63.84
C PHE A 593 85.71 22.47 -65.31
N ALA A 594 86.53 23.30 -65.96
CA ALA A 594 86.41 23.59 -67.40
C ALA A 594 86.59 22.34 -68.28
N ASP A 595 87.49 21.43 -67.91
CA ASP A 595 87.72 20.17 -68.61
C ASP A 595 86.57 19.19 -68.39
N VAL A 596 86.01 19.15 -67.17
CA VAL A 596 84.81 18.32 -66.87
C VAL A 596 83.62 18.77 -67.73
N ILE A 597 83.35 20.07 -67.80
CA ILE A 597 82.27 20.61 -68.64
C ILE A 597 82.51 20.33 -70.12
N LYS A 598 83.77 20.40 -70.56
CA LYS A 598 84.15 20.05 -71.94
C LYS A 598 83.87 18.57 -72.22
N GLU A 599 84.30 17.67 -71.35
CA GLU A 599 84.09 16.22 -71.49
C GLU A 599 82.59 15.86 -71.48
N LEU A 600 81.80 16.45 -70.59
CA LEU A 600 80.33 16.26 -70.55
C LEU A 600 79.66 16.70 -71.86
N LYS A 601 80.09 17.84 -72.44
CA LYS A 601 79.60 18.34 -73.72
C LYS A 601 80.02 17.47 -74.90
N GLU A 602 81.24 16.95 -74.89
CA GLU A 602 81.75 16.04 -75.94
C GLU A 602 81.08 14.65 -75.84
N GLY A 603 80.73 14.20 -74.62
CA GLY A 603 79.98 12.97 -74.35
C GLY A 603 78.48 13.04 -74.67
N ARG A 604 77.93 14.23 -74.96
CA ARG A 604 76.52 14.45 -75.29
C ARG A 604 76.12 13.71 -76.57
N GLY A 605 75.11 12.84 -76.49
CA GLY A 605 74.62 12.03 -77.61
C GLY A 605 75.52 10.82 -77.96
N THR A 606 76.63 10.63 -77.27
CA THR A 606 77.49 9.45 -77.37
C THR A 606 77.45 8.64 -76.08
N GLN A 607 78.15 9.08 -75.03
CA GLN A 607 78.09 8.46 -73.71
C GLN A 607 76.77 8.76 -73.00
N PHE A 608 76.31 10.00 -73.08
CA PHE A 608 75.17 10.49 -72.32
C PHE A 608 73.97 10.80 -73.20
N ASP A 609 72.78 10.64 -72.62
CA ASP A 609 71.54 11.11 -73.21
C ASP A 609 71.62 12.62 -73.50
N PRO A 610 71.32 13.07 -74.73
CA PRO A 610 71.47 14.47 -75.10
C PRO A 610 70.50 15.41 -74.37
N GLU A 611 69.27 14.96 -74.07
CA GLU A 611 68.27 15.75 -73.37
C GLU A 611 68.62 15.88 -71.89
N LEU A 612 68.94 14.75 -71.23
CA LEU A 612 69.33 14.76 -69.82
C LEU A 612 70.67 15.46 -69.59
N MET A 613 71.60 15.41 -70.55
CA MET A 613 72.86 16.15 -70.45
C MET A 613 72.65 17.66 -70.57
N ASP A 614 71.78 18.12 -71.48
CA ASP A 614 71.43 19.54 -71.59
C ASP A 614 70.78 20.06 -70.30
N LEU A 615 69.95 19.22 -69.69
CA LEU A 615 69.34 19.46 -68.39
C LEU A 615 70.40 19.60 -67.29
N PHE A 616 71.33 18.65 -67.23
CA PHE A 616 72.39 18.64 -66.23
C PHE A 616 73.33 19.85 -66.36
N ILE A 617 73.70 20.23 -67.58
CA ILE A 617 74.49 21.44 -67.84
C ILE A 617 73.72 22.69 -67.39
N ARG A 618 72.40 22.73 -67.56
CA ARG A 618 71.57 23.85 -67.06
C ARG A 618 71.58 23.91 -65.53
N ILE A 619 71.40 22.77 -64.85
CA ILE A 619 71.46 22.66 -63.38
C ILE A 619 72.79 23.20 -62.85
N ILE A 620 73.90 22.86 -63.52
CA ILE A 620 75.23 23.37 -63.19
C ILE A 620 75.31 24.90 -63.37
N ASN A 621 74.84 25.43 -64.51
CA ASN A 621 74.90 26.87 -64.81
C ASN A 621 73.99 27.72 -63.89
N GLU A 622 72.89 27.16 -63.41
CA GLU A 622 71.98 27.79 -62.45
C GLU A 622 72.52 27.81 -61.02
N GLY A 623 73.69 27.20 -60.77
CA GLY A 623 74.32 27.16 -59.45
C GLY A 623 73.62 26.24 -58.45
N LYS A 624 72.78 25.31 -58.91
CA LYS A 624 72.12 24.31 -58.05
C LYS A 624 73.11 23.27 -57.50
N ILE A 625 74.30 23.16 -58.12
CA ILE A 625 75.43 22.38 -57.62
C ILE A 625 76.51 23.36 -57.15
N ASP A 626 76.94 23.22 -55.89
CA ASP A 626 77.97 24.07 -55.29
C ASP A 626 79.37 23.71 -55.81
N ILE A 627 79.78 24.40 -56.87
CA ILE A 627 81.08 24.22 -57.53
C ILE A 627 82.23 24.72 -56.64
N GLU A 628 82.00 25.75 -55.82
CA GLU A 628 83.01 26.29 -54.90
C GLU A 628 83.38 25.26 -53.84
N LYS A 629 82.40 24.52 -53.31
CA LYS A 629 82.65 23.42 -52.36
C LYS A 629 83.41 22.23 -52.98
N LEU A 630 83.22 21.94 -54.27
CA LEU A 630 83.91 20.86 -54.99
C LEU A 630 85.40 21.18 -55.27
N TYR A 631 85.75 22.45 -55.45
CA TYR A 631 87.09 22.87 -55.87
C TYR A 631 87.86 23.76 -54.86
N GLY A 632 87.18 24.33 -53.85
CA GLY A 632 87.69 25.37 -52.95
C GLY A 632 88.73 24.96 -51.90
N ASN A 633 89.11 23.67 -51.81
CA ASN A 633 90.16 23.20 -50.89
C ASN A 633 91.54 23.01 -51.55
N THR A 634 91.74 23.47 -52.79
CA THR A 634 92.96 23.17 -53.57
C THR A 634 94.03 24.28 -53.55
N GLU A 635 93.79 25.42 -52.89
CA GLU A 635 94.73 26.56 -52.87
C GLU A 635 95.51 26.77 -51.56
N LYS A 636 95.38 25.87 -50.56
CA LYS A 636 96.07 26.01 -49.25
C LYS A 636 97.27 25.09 -49.01
N GLU A 637 97.62 24.18 -49.91
CA GLU A 637 98.68 23.16 -49.67
C GLU A 637 99.99 23.37 -50.46
N THR A 638 100.22 24.52 -51.10
CA THR A 638 101.49 24.79 -51.84
C THR A 638 102.21 26.06 -51.39
N ALA A 639 102.14 26.41 -50.10
CA ALA A 639 102.83 27.58 -49.54
C ALA A 639 103.81 27.30 -48.38
N ASP A 640 104.19 26.03 -48.16
CA ASP A 640 105.32 25.66 -47.29
C ASP A 640 106.12 24.51 -47.95
N GLU A 641 107.00 24.87 -48.90
CA GLU A 641 108.30 24.24 -49.16
C GLU A 641 109.25 25.22 -49.85
#